data_AF-A0A7C8GTP9-F1
#
_entry.id   AF-A0A7C8GTP9-F1
#
_cell.length_a   1.000
_cell.length_b   1.000
_cell.length_c   1.000
_cell.angle_alpha   90.00
_cell.angle_beta   90.00
_cell.angle_gamma   90.00
#
_symmetry.space_group_name_H-M   'P 1'
#
loop_
_entity.id
_entity.type
_entity.pdbx_description
1 polymer ?
#
loop_
_entity_poly.entity_id
_entity_poly.type
_entity_poly.pdbx_seq_one_letter_code
_entity_poly.pdbx_strand_id
1 'polypeptide(L)'
;MQRIYRLIRQLKSNLYLDLIEINNWNMKKYYYEDADTYSFIEEKQVTTGEFLIHSGETAFLTASVPLAENLLDQHTGIVFAASGPGGKLSHYEGLLSVGGTPLQGFDRNRSFCQFPDSLQKEGKLDLHIELFNPVGIPEDHLRGFNLVAGAETNPPPIYLHNSKLVKVRKDLQDLLYTLETACSTLNLLKDNEAVANVLVQKLEATANRFKMITDFDQIDPASVQQEDKEIRDTLAKLAGYREGTIKAIGQSHIDVAWLWPMKETIRKASRTFSTASTLLEEFEEFEYAQSQPQLFEFVKKHYPKVFERVKKHVTDGRMEIIGGMWVEPDLNIPSGESLVRQLLYGKKYFQEEFGQKPRVEWLPDTFGYCASLPQILKKAEIDYFMTTKLNWNDTNRFPYDLFHWEGIDGTTILSYLHTILGQQSTPKEIKETWNDFNQKKEYDERMLVYGYGDGGGGVTREMIESIKRSESLPGLPDVKFSKVHDFFDRITEKSPDLPKWYGDLYLELHRGTYTTHANIKKYNRTVEHLFRNLEIWHSFASFYLNNEYPKDEINRLWKLIMLNQFHDIIPGTSIESVYELSRKQYQEIVEGGEQLQNTAVQQIASNIDTEGPGEPYVIFNSLGWNRDRLITIKGDKALANKSIVDQDGKAYAADYIWNKEGELEIQALIPDVPQFGYKTVWLTDTAQQKPAEPQAFNGKWETANYKITFNENGFIAGLYDKSADREVIQAGQIANELQLFDDLPTDWDAWDIDPKFASQKLNNTTLLESKVVYAGELTDELFFQWKINDSVVSQRMIFDHTTRLIHFRTHVDWKETNKLLKVAFPVNVFSPFATYEIPFGTVTRPTHNNTTWEQAQFEVCGQKWADLSEGSYGVSLLNDCKYGYDVKERNIRLSLLRSPKWPDVTADIHEHEFAYSLYPHQGDWRNAKTVQKGHEINTNDPVVKIDQHKGNLDPAASFVEFQSDSVVLEAIKLAENEQGVVMRLYEAEGNETAVQMKLQGEAVITETNLLEKPVAGSEQMDSLERKLKPYEISTFHVSKVK
;
A
#
# COMPACT_ATOMS: atom_id res chain seq x y z
N MET A 1 10.24 38.80 30.89
CA MET A 1 10.44 37.74 29.86
C MET A 1 11.84 37.58 29.25
N GLN A 2 12.47 38.56 28.59
CA GLN A 2 13.79 38.33 27.94
C GLN A 2 14.88 37.74 28.86
N ARG A 3 14.83 38.06 30.16
CA ARG A 3 15.71 37.49 31.18
C ARG A 3 15.51 35.98 31.38
N ILE A 4 14.27 35.48 31.37
CA ILE A 4 14.04 34.04 31.52
C ILE A 4 14.54 33.27 30.29
N TYR A 5 14.34 33.81 29.07
CA TYR A 5 14.90 33.19 27.86
C TYR A 5 16.43 33.19 27.84
N ARG A 6 17.08 34.19 28.43
CA ARG A 6 18.53 34.17 28.64
C ARG A 6 18.94 33.09 29.63
N LEU A 7 18.23 32.93 30.76
CA LEU A 7 18.48 31.86 31.71
C LEU A 7 18.33 30.47 31.06
N ILE A 8 17.25 30.23 30.30
CA ILE A 8 17.04 28.99 29.54
C ILE A 8 18.23 28.68 28.64
N ARG A 9 18.73 29.68 27.88
CA ARG A 9 19.93 29.50 27.04
C ARG A 9 21.18 29.18 27.87
N GLN A 10 21.37 29.83 29.01
CA GLN A 10 22.49 29.55 29.90
C GLN A 10 22.40 28.14 30.49
N LEU A 11 21.22 27.69 30.92
CA LEU A 11 20.99 26.32 31.41
C LEU A 11 21.37 25.30 30.32
N LYS A 12 20.87 25.48 29.09
CA LYS A 12 21.22 24.62 27.94
C LYS A 12 22.73 24.51 27.71
N SER A 13 23.44 25.64 27.75
CA SER A 13 24.90 25.66 27.53
C SER A 13 25.71 25.01 28.66
N ASN A 14 25.09 24.73 29.81
CA ASN A 14 25.77 24.17 30.98
C ASN A 14 25.08 22.87 31.48
N LEU A 15 24.37 22.13 30.63
CA LEU A 15 23.70 20.88 31.03
C LEU A 15 24.67 19.76 31.41
N TYR A 16 25.92 19.85 30.97
CA TYR A 16 26.89 18.78 31.03
C TYR A 16 28.10 19.17 31.89
N LEU A 17 28.56 18.24 32.74
CA LEU A 17 29.81 18.28 33.50
C LEU A 17 30.85 17.32 32.91
N ASP A 18 32.09 17.45 33.41
CA ASP A 18 33.17 16.45 33.27
C ASP A 18 33.38 15.97 31.82
N LEU A 19 33.52 16.93 30.90
CA LEU A 19 33.59 16.70 29.45
C LEU A 19 34.90 16.00 29.07
N ILE A 20 34.83 14.72 28.67
CA ILE A 20 35.96 14.05 28.01
C ILE A 20 35.75 14.12 26.50
N GLU A 21 36.61 14.85 25.80
CA GLU A 21 36.58 14.87 24.34
C GLU A 21 37.08 13.55 23.75
N ILE A 22 36.34 13.02 22.78
CA ILE A 22 36.71 11.81 22.05
C ILE A 22 37.36 12.25 20.73
N ASN A 23 38.69 12.35 20.75
CA ASN A 23 39.50 12.80 19.62
C ASN A 23 40.38 11.67 19.05
N ASN A 24 39.92 10.42 19.13
CA ASN A 24 40.64 9.22 18.68
C ASN A 24 39.72 8.26 17.90
N TRP A 25 38.76 8.80 17.14
CA TRP A 25 37.88 7.98 16.33
C TRP A 25 38.66 7.37 15.17
N ASN A 26 38.69 6.05 15.11
CA ASN A 26 39.08 5.33 13.91
C ASN A 26 37.87 5.24 12.97
N MET A 27 37.93 5.92 11.84
CA MET A 27 36.87 5.95 10.84
C MET A 27 37.22 5.06 9.65
N LYS A 28 36.31 4.16 9.29
CA LYS A 28 36.33 3.44 8.01
C LYS A 28 35.15 3.89 7.15
N LYS A 29 35.42 4.28 5.91
CA LYS A 29 34.41 4.76 4.96
C LYS A 29 34.03 3.72 3.94
N TYR A 30 32.76 3.74 3.54
CA TYR A 30 32.17 2.79 2.62
C TYR A 30 31.09 3.43 1.74
N TYR A 31 30.83 2.82 0.59
CA TYR A 31 29.52 2.90 -0.05
C TYR A 31 28.65 1.74 0.45
N TYR A 32 27.39 2.04 0.76
CA TYR A 32 26.41 1.02 1.15
C TYR A 32 25.68 0.52 -0.09
N GLU A 33 25.96 -0.70 -0.51
CA GLU A 33 25.48 -1.25 -1.78
C GLU A 33 24.10 -1.88 -1.61
N ASP A 34 23.97 -2.73 -0.59
CA ASP A 34 22.75 -3.45 -0.23
C ASP A 34 22.83 -3.86 1.25
N ALA A 35 21.77 -4.46 1.79
CA ALA A 35 21.77 -4.99 3.14
C ALA A 35 23.02 -5.85 3.42
N ASP A 36 23.72 -5.53 4.51
CA ASP A 36 24.96 -6.18 4.95
C ASP A 36 26.17 -6.08 3.99
N THR A 37 26.06 -5.34 2.88
CA THR A 37 27.11 -5.25 1.84
C THR A 37 27.66 -3.84 1.71
N TYR A 38 28.98 -3.70 1.89
CA TYR A 38 29.67 -2.42 1.90
C TYR A 38 30.95 -2.44 1.06
N SER A 39 31.14 -1.42 0.23
CA SER A 39 32.34 -1.24 -0.59
C SER A 39 33.32 -0.29 0.11
N PHE A 40 34.48 -0.78 0.54
CA PHE A 40 35.47 0.02 1.28
C PHE A 40 36.05 1.16 0.43
N ILE A 41 36.21 2.33 1.04
CA ILE A 41 36.79 3.53 0.43
C ILE A 41 38.15 3.85 1.07
N GLU A 42 38.16 4.21 2.36
CA GLU A 42 39.37 4.58 3.09
C GLU A 42 39.23 4.35 4.60
N GLU A 43 40.37 4.35 5.29
CA GLU A 43 40.45 4.32 6.75
C GLU A 43 41.37 5.44 7.24
N LYS A 44 40.92 6.20 8.24
CA LYS A 44 41.72 7.25 8.87
C LYS A 44 41.29 7.52 10.31
N GLN A 45 42.18 8.10 11.08
CA GLN A 45 41.84 8.70 12.37
C GLN A 45 41.16 10.06 12.14
N VAL A 46 40.13 10.36 12.92
CA VAL A 46 39.43 11.65 12.86
C VAL A 46 39.22 12.25 14.25
N THR A 47 39.31 13.57 14.29
CA THR A 47 39.13 14.39 15.49
C THR A 47 38.04 15.44 15.26
N THR A 48 37.61 16.11 16.34
CA THR A 48 36.57 17.15 16.25
C THR A 48 36.99 18.27 15.29
N GLY A 49 36.11 18.65 14.37
CA GLY A 49 36.32 19.66 13.33
C GLY A 49 36.74 19.09 11.98
N GLU A 50 37.12 17.81 11.90
CA GLU A 50 37.57 17.19 10.65
C GLU A 50 36.45 16.64 9.80
N PHE A 51 36.73 16.51 8.50
CA PHE A 51 35.82 15.96 7.51
C PHE A 51 35.57 14.47 7.74
N LEU A 52 34.29 14.08 7.80
CA LEU A 52 33.82 12.70 7.86
C LEU A 52 33.51 12.19 6.46
N ILE A 53 32.33 12.45 5.91
CA ILE A 53 31.83 11.78 4.69
C ILE A 53 31.01 12.70 3.78
N HIS A 54 30.97 12.38 2.48
CA HIS A 54 30.11 13.00 1.47
C HIS A 54 28.71 12.39 1.45
N SER A 55 27.78 13.01 0.72
CA SER A 55 26.44 12.46 0.46
C SER A 55 26.54 11.07 -0.20
N GLY A 56 25.74 10.11 0.26
CA GLY A 56 25.73 8.72 -0.21
C GLY A 56 26.81 7.81 0.42
N GLU A 57 27.75 8.36 1.19
CA GLU A 57 28.77 7.58 1.88
C GLU A 57 28.30 7.18 3.29
N THR A 58 28.85 6.07 3.79
CA THR A 58 28.71 5.59 5.18
C THR A 58 30.07 5.55 5.86
N ALA A 59 30.17 6.01 7.10
CA ALA A 59 31.34 5.88 7.97
C ALA A 59 31.03 5.01 9.18
N PHE A 60 31.89 4.03 9.45
CA PHE A 60 31.94 3.33 10.72
C PHE A 60 33.02 3.97 11.60
N LEU A 61 32.59 4.66 12.65
CA LEU A 61 33.45 5.29 13.63
C LEU A 61 33.61 4.36 14.82
N THR A 62 34.86 4.07 15.21
CA THR A 62 35.16 3.26 16.40
C THR A 62 36.08 4.01 17.33
N ALA A 63 35.77 4.01 18.62
CA ALA A 63 36.63 4.57 19.65
C ALA A 63 36.56 3.73 20.91
N SER A 64 37.69 3.65 21.60
CA SER A 64 37.77 3.08 22.92
C SER A 64 38.10 4.20 23.90
N VAL A 65 37.28 4.33 24.94
CA VAL A 65 37.44 5.37 25.95
C VAL A 65 37.44 4.74 27.34
N PRO A 66 38.46 4.97 28.18
CA PRO A 66 38.45 4.51 29.57
C PRO A 66 37.37 5.28 30.34
N LEU A 67 36.58 4.57 31.16
CA LEU A 67 35.64 5.24 32.06
C LEU A 67 36.34 5.52 33.39
N ALA A 68 36.60 6.79 33.68
CA ALA A 68 37.20 7.18 34.95
C ALA A 68 36.19 6.98 36.10
N GLU A 69 36.67 6.62 37.30
CA GLU A 69 35.80 6.30 38.45
C GLU A 69 34.83 7.44 38.83
N ASN A 70 35.21 8.70 38.54
CA ASN A 70 34.40 9.89 38.80
C ASN A 70 33.24 10.10 37.80
N LEU A 71 33.18 9.32 36.70
CA LEU A 71 32.12 9.34 35.68
C LEU A 71 31.17 8.14 35.79
N LEU A 72 31.38 7.25 36.77
CA LEU A 72 30.54 6.07 37.02
C LEU A 72 29.26 6.44 37.80
N ASP A 73 28.40 7.26 37.21
CA ASP A 73 27.07 7.50 37.75
C ASP A 73 25.97 7.40 36.69
N GLN A 74 24.73 7.34 37.20
CA GLN A 74 23.49 7.06 36.46
C GLN A 74 23.17 8.06 35.35
N HIS A 75 23.95 9.13 35.21
CA HIS A 75 23.68 10.25 34.30
C HIS A 75 24.79 10.48 33.28
N THR A 76 25.67 9.50 33.08
CA THR A 76 26.71 9.55 32.05
C THR A 76 26.18 9.15 30.68
N GLY A 77 26.63 9.85 29.64
CA GLY A 77 26.27 9.60 28.26
C GLY A 77 27.28 10.15 27.26
N ILE A 78 26.90 10.15 26.00
CA ILE A 78 27.67 10.70 24.90
C ILE A 78 26.87 11.78 24.18
N VAL A 79 27.53 12.91 23.91
CA VAL A 79 27.08 13.92 22.96
C VAL A 79 27.83 13.71 21.66
N PHE A 80 27.12 13.43 20.58
CA PHE A 80 27.66 13.28 19.24
C PHE A 80 26.85 14.14 18.27
N ALA A 81 27.53 14.97 17.49
CA ALA A 81 26.92 15.77 16.44
C ALA A 81 27.84 15.84 15.22
N ALA A 82 27.26 15.70 14.04
CA ALA A 82 27.89 16.02 12.78
C ALA A 82 27.16 17.18 12.10
N SER A 83 27.85 17.94 11.26
CA SER A 83 27.21 19.05 10.54
C SER A 83 27.93 19.34 9.23
N GLY A 84 27.27 20.08 8.33
CA GLY A 84 27.93 20.67 7.19
C GLY A 84 28.98 21.73 7.58
N PRO A 85 29.78 22.22 6.62
CA PRO A 85 30.75 23.29 6.84
C PRO A 85 30.10 24.51 7.52
N GLY A 86 30.79 25.09 8.51
CA GLY A 86 30.28 26.27 9.23
C GLY A 86 29.03 26.01 10.07
N GLY A 87 28.73 24.75 10.41
CA GLY A 87 27.53 24.39 11.17
C GLY A 87 26.26 24.35 10.32
N LYS A 88 26.39 24.31 8.98
CA LYS A 88 25.23 24.14 8.08
C LYS A 88 24.47 22.87 8.49
N LEU A 89 23.14 22.97 8.55
CA LEU A 89 22.27 21.84 8.85
C LEU A 89 22.57 20.66 7.89
N SER A 90 22.60 19.46 8.45
CA SER A 90 22.74 18.19 7.73
C SER A 90 21.67 17.21 8.22
N HIS A 91 21.27 16.29 7.35
CA HIS A 91 20.30 15.23 7.64
C HIS A 91 21.01 13.89 7.85
N TYR A 92 22.25 13.92 8.37
CA TYR A 92 22.97 12.69 8.68
C TYR A 92 22.16 11.78 9.60
N GLU A 93 22.40 10.49 9.46
CA GLU A 93 21.73 9.45 10.22
C GLU A 93 22.79 8.55 10.84
N GLY A 94 22.81 8.44 12.17
CA GLY A 94 23.79 7.66 12.92
C GLY A 94 23.11 6.55 13.73
N LEU A 95 23.78 5.41 13.93
CA LEU A 95 23.42 4.40 14.92
C LEU A 95 24.58 4.17 15.89
N LEU A 96 24.41 4.59 17.14
CA LEU A 96 25.35 4.32 18.22
C LEU A 96 25.18 2.89 18.72
N SER A 97 26.31 2.20 18.86
CA SER A 97 26.43 0.93 19.57
C SER A 97 27.54 1.03 20.63
N VAL A 98 27.32 0.40 21.77
CA VAL A 98 28.29 0.34 22.88
C VAL A 98 28.48 -1.12 23.27
N GLY A 99 29.73 -1.59 23.31
CA GLY A 99 30.02 -3.02 23.54
C GLY A 99 29.35 -3.94 22.51
N GLY A 100 29.12 -3.42 21.30
CA GLY A 100 28.39 -4.11 20.23
C GLY A 100 26.87 -4.20 20.44
N THR A 101 26.29 -3.47 21.38
CA THR A 101 24.84 -3.36 21.58
C THR A 101 24.34 -2.03 21.01
N PRO A 102 23.48 -2.03 19.97
CA PRO A 102 22.90 -0.81 19.43
C PRO A 102 21.98 -0.14 20.45
N LEU A 103 22.20 1.16 20.69
CA LEU A 103 21.50 1.94 21.71
C LEU A 103 20.58 2.99 21.10
N GLN A 104 21.08 3.90 20.26
CA GLN A 104 20.27 5.03 19.83
C GLN A 104 20.67 5.55 18.45
N GLY A 105 19.69 6.07 17.72
CA GLY A 105 19.92 6.89 16.55
C GLY A 105 20.46 8.28 16.91
N PHE A 106 21.33 8.81 16.05
CA PHE A 106 21.71 10.23 16.04
C PHE A 106 21.27 10.88 14.74
N ASP A 107 20.76 12.10 14.84
CA ASP A 107 20.26 12.88 13.71
C ASP A 107 20.16 14.36 14.12
N ARG A 108 19.58 15.20 13.25
CA ARG A 108 19.37 16.64 13.52
C ARG A 108 18.55 16.95 14.78
N ASN A 109 17.72 16.01 15.22
CA ASN A 109 16.83 16.14 16.38
C ASN A 109 17.42 15.46 17.63
N ARG A 110 18.46 14.63 17.48
CA ARG A 110 19.07 13.85 18.57
C ARG A 110 20.58 13.85 18.48
N SER A 111 21.22 14.50 19.44
CA SER A 111 22.68 14.54 19.57
C SER A 111 23.21 13.98 20.90
N PHE A 112 22.34 13.49 21.78
CA PHE A 112 22.71 12.96 23.09
C PHE A 112 22.11 11.57 23.31
N CYS A 113 22.89 10.65 23.85
CA CYS A 113 22.46 9.32 24.30
C CYS A 113 23.01 9.06 25.70
N GLN A 114 22.13 8.81 26.67
CA GLN A 114 22.53 8.35 27.99
C GLN A 114 22.87 6.86 27.94
N PHE A 115 23.89 6.44 28.68
CA PHE A 115 24.24 5.03 28.74
C PHE A 115 23.39 4.28 29.77
N PRO A 116 22.91 3.08 29.46
CA PRO A 116 22.31 2.18 30.44
C PRO A 116 23.22 1.92 31.63
N ASP A 117 22.63 1.78 32.82
CA ASP A 117 23.35 1.51 34.09
C ASP A 117 24.23 0.25 34.06
N SER A 118 23.87 -0.73 33.21
CA SER A 118 24.66 -1.96 33.03
C SER A 118 26.02 -1.68 32.38
N LEU A 119 26.07 -0.79 31.38
CA LEU A 119 27.28 -0.44 30.64
C LEU A 119 28.16 0.55 31.40
N GLN A 120 27.56 1.34 32.30
CA GLN A 120 28.31 2.21 33.19
C GLN A 120 29.20 1.43 34.17
N LYS A 121 29.04 0.12 34.36
CA LYS A 121 29.91 -0.65 35.29
C LYS A 121 31.18 -1.17 34.64
N GLU A 122 31.35 -0.96 33.33
CA GLU A 122 32.53 -1.36 32.59
C GLU A 122 33.62 -0.29 32.73
N GLY A 123 34.85 -0.67 33.09
CA GLY A 123 35.97 0.29 33.22
C GLY A 123 36.45 0.92 31.90
N LYS A 124 35.81 0.57 30.79
CA LYS A 124 36.14 0.98 29.42
C LYS A 124 34.87 0.89 28.58
N LEU A 125 34.60 1.90 27.75
CA LEU A 125 33.56 1.87 26.72
C LEU A 125 34.17 1.64 25.35
N ASP A 126 33.63 0.65 24.65
CA ASP A 126 33.88 0.42 23.23
C ASP A 126 32.71 0.99 22.43
N LEU A 127 32.95 2.15 21.80
CA LEU A 127 31.97 2.94 21.07
C LEU A 127 32.07 2.65 19.58
N HIS A 128 30.90 2.48 18.95
CA HIS A 128 30.78 2.30 17.51
C HIS A 128 29.63 3.16 16.98
N ILE A 129 29.84 3.93 15.92
CA ILE A 129 28.78 4.70 15.25
C ILE A 129 28.79 4.34 13.77
N GLU A 130 27.70 3.76 13.28
CA GLU A 130 27.41 3.69 11.84
C GLU A 130 26.77 5.02 11.44
N LEU A 131 27.47 5.85 10.67
CA LEU A 131 27.06 7.19 10.26
C LEU A 131 26.84 7.22 8.76
N PHE A 132 25.64 7.56 8.32
CA PHE A 132 25.26 7.72 6.93
C PHE A 132 24.94 9.18 6.62
N ASN A 133 25.40 9.68 5.48
CA ASN A 133 24.95 10.96 4.94
C ASN A 133 24.01 10.66 3.76
N PRO A 134 22.69 10.92 3.88
CA PRO A 134 21.72 10.55 2.86
C PRO A 134 22.07 11.08 1.47
N VAL A 135 21.64 10.34 0.44
CA VAL A 135 21.62 10.84 -0.93
C VAL A 135 20.54 11.92 -1.03
N GLY A 136 20.83 12.99 -1.77
CA GLY A 136 19.86 14.06 -1.98
C GLY A 136 18.59 13.58 -2.68
N ILE A 137 17.43 14.01 -2.18
CA ILE A 137 16.16 13.71 -2.84
C ILE A 137 16.04 14.49 -4.16
N PRO A 138 15.33 13.94 -5.17
CA PRO A 138 15.08 14.65 -6.42
C PRO A 138 14.39 15.99 -6.19
N GLU A 139 14.77 17.01 -6.96
CA GLU A 139 14.18 18.33 -6.88
C GLU A 139 12.78 18.35 -7.53
N ASP A 140 11.76 18.71 -6.75
CA ASP A 140 10.43 19.01 -7.26
C ASP A 140 10.40 20.41 -7.92
N HIS A 141 10.38 20.43 -9.25
CA HIS A 141 10.34 21.65 -10.04
C HIS A 141 8.95 22.30 -10.15
N LEU A 142 7.87 21.58 -9.85
CA LEU A 142 6.50 22.11 -9.95
C LEU A 142 6.12 22.90 -8.70
N ARG A 143 6.47 22.37 -7.52
CA ARG A 143 6.04 22.96 -6.25
C ARG A 143 6.87 24.16 -5.79
N GLY A 144 8.09 24.34 -6.32
CA GLY A 144 9.02 25.41 -5.91
C GLY A 144 9.43 25.38 -4.42
N PHE A 145 8.95 24.40 -3.64
CA PHE A 145 9.08 24.28 -2.19
C PHE A 145 10.54 24.01 -1.77
N ASN A 146 11.33 23.44 -2.68
CA ASN A 146 12.73 23.09 -2.43
C ASN A 146 13.70 24.29 -2.41
N LEU A 147 13.23 25.51 -2.65
CA LEU A 147 14.06 26.72 -2.45
C LEU A 147 14.46 26.93 -0.97
N VAL A 148 13.80 26.25 -0.01
CA VAL A 148 14.08 26.36 1.44
C VAL A 148 14.80 25.11 2.00
N ALA A 149 14.78 23.96 1.31
CA ALA A 149 15.28 22.66 1.80
C ALA A 149 16.62 22.22 1.16
N GLY A 150 17.55 23.15 0.93
CA GLY A 150 18.80 22.88 0.21
C GLY A 150 19.78 21.88 0.87
N ALA A 151 19.42 21.22 1.98
CA ALA A 151 20.18 20.14 2.59
C ALA A 151 19.53 18.75 2.40
N GLU A 152 18.25 18.67 2.04
CA GLU A 152 17.57 17.41 1.69
C GLU A 152 17.80 17.09 0.20
N THR A 153 17.75 18.10 -0.67
CA THR A 153 18.04 17.94 -2.11
C THR A 153 19.53 17.95 -2.42
N ASN A 154 20.33 18.70 -1.66
CA ASN A 154 21.79 18.78 -1.83
C ASN A 154 22.52 18.68 -0.47
N PRO A 155 22.59 17.46 0.11
CA PRO A 155 23.19 17.24 1.41
C PRO A 155 24.66 17.69 1.44
N PRO A 156 25.05 18.58 2.38
CA PRO A 156 26.44 19.00 2.48
C PRO A 156 27.34 17.84 2.92
N PRO A 157 28.64 17.88 2.60
CA PRO A 157 29.62 17.00 3.25
C PRO A 157 29.56 17.21 4.77
N ILE A 158 29.68 16.14 5.55
CA ILE A 158 29.57 16.22 7.01
C ILE A 158 30.93 16.18 7.70
N TYR A 159 31.04 16.96 8.76
CA TYR A 159 32.22 17.12 9.61
C TYR A 159 31.85 16.75 11.03
N LEU A 160 32.81 16.23 11.79
CA LEU A 160 32.61 15.94 13.20
C LEU A 160 32.49 17.26 13.96
N HIS A 161 31.28 17.61 14.41
CA HIS A 161 31.04 18.88 15.09
C HIS A 161 31.24 18.78 16.59
N ASN A 162 30.78 17.69 17.20
CA ASN A 162 30.89 17.46 18.63
C ASN A 162 30.99 15.96 18.91
N SER A 163 31.88 15.57 19.82
CA SER A 163 32.00 14.19 20.30
C SER A 163 32.59 14.16 21.71
N LYS A 164 31.74 14.04 22.72
CA LYS A 164 32.15 14.13 24.13
C LYS A 164 31.43 13.10 24.97
N LEU A 165 32.15 12.47 25.89
CA LEU A 165 31.51 11.86 27.05
C LEU A 165 31.15 12.96 28.03
N VAL A 166 29.94 12.88 28.56
CA VAL A 166 29.37 13.91 29.41
C VAL A 166 28.67 13.28 30.60
N LYS A 167 28.67 14.01 31.71
CA LYS A 167 27.79 13.74 32.85
C LYS A 167 26.67 14.77 32.87
N VAL A 168 25.42 14.33 32.86
CA VAL A 168 24.26 15.22 32.84
C VAL A 168 23.98 15.78 34.23
N ARG A 169 23.82 17.11 34.33
CA ARG A 169 23.28 17.77 35.52
C ARG A 169 21.78 17.67 35.53
N LYS A 170 21.26 16.59 36.13
CA LYS A 170 19.83 16.27 36.12
C LYS A 170 18.97 17.37 36.75
N ASP A 171 19.45 17.99 37.82
CA ASP A 171 18.82 19.15 38.47
C ASP A 171 18.61 20.33 37.51
N LEU A 172 19.63 20.68 36.71
CA LEU A 172 19.51 21.75 35.73
C LEU A 172 18.65 21.36 34.53
N GLN A 173 18.76 20.11 34.08
CA GLN A 173 17.96 19.58 32.99
C GLN A 173 16.47 19.61 33.35
N ASP A 174 16.11 19.23 34.57
CA ASP A 174 14.73 19.25 35.03
C ASP A 174 14.15 20.66 35.08
N LEU A 175 14.91 21.60 35.67
CA LEU A 175 14.54 23.02 35.70
C LEU A 175 14.42 23.60 34.28
N LEU A 176 15.32 23.23 33.37
CA LEU A 176 15.28 23.68 31.98
C LEU A 176 13.95 23.30 31.32
N TYR A 177 13.57 22.02 31.34
CA TYR A 177 12.33 21.57 30.72
C TYR A 177 11.08 22.18 31.36
N THR A 178 11.10 22.39 32.69
CA THR A 178 10.03 23.11 33.40
C THR A 178 9.92 24.56 32.94
N LEU A 179 11.03 25.26 32.78
CA LEU A 179 11.03 26.65 32.31
C LEU A 179 10.59 26.77 30.84
N GLU A 180 10.99 25.84 29.97
CA GLU A 180 10.60 25.85 28.56
C GLU A 180 9.10 25.61 28.38
N THR A 181 8.55 24.61 29.07
CA THR A 181 7.11 24.32 29.06
C THR A 181 6.29 25.45 29.70
N ALA A 182 6.74 26.00 30.83
CA ALA A 182 6.11 27.15 31.47
C ALA A 182 6.09 28.39 30.57
N CYS A 183 7.21 28.72 29.93
CA CYS A 183 7.29 29.85 28.99
C CYS A 183 6.40 29.62 27.77
N SER A 184 6.34 28.39 27.25
CA SER A 184 5.49 28.05 26.11
C SER A 184 4.00 28.15 26.47
N THR A 185 3.63 27.83 27.70
CA THR A 185 2.26 27.91 28.22
C THR A 185 1.73 29.33 28.29
N LEU A 186 2.59 30.35 28.48
CA LEU A 186 2.15 31.75 28.45
C LEU A 186 1.43 32.13 27.16
N ASN A 187 1.75 31.48 26.04
CA ASN A 187 1.06 31.72 24.77
C ASN A 187 -0.41 31.29 24.78
N LEU A 188 -0.78 30.34 25.65
CA LEU A 188 -2.13 29.81 25.81
C LEU A 188 -2.98 30.67 26.76
N LEU A 189 -2.34 31.45 27.63
CA LEU A 189 -3.00 32.21 28.69
C LEU A 189 -3.30 33.67 28.30
N LYS A 190 -3.18 34.00 27.01
CA LYS A 190 -3.35 35.38 26.51
C LYS A 190 -4.71 35.98 26.88
N ASP A 191 -5.74 35.14 26.94
CA ASP A 191 -7.11 35.56 27.26
C ASP A 191 -7.43 35.46 28.78
N ASN A 192 -6.45 35.08 29.60
CA ASN A 192 -6.57 35.00 31.07
C ASN A 192 -5.42 35.75 31.74
N GLU A 193 -5.48 37.09 31.69
CA GLU A 193 -4.43 37.99 32.19
C GLU A 193 -4.06 37.72 33.66
N ALA A 194 -5.03 37.37 34.51
CA ALA A 194 -4.78 37.09 35.92
C ALA A 194 -3.84 35.89 36.11
N VAL A 195 -4.14 34.77 35.45
CA VAL A 195 -3.31 33.55 35.50
C VAL A 195 -1.95 33.80 34.84
N ALA A 196 -1.94 34.47 33.68
CA ALA A 196 -0.71 34.82 32.98
C ALA A 196 0.22 35.69 33.85
N ASN A 197 -0.33 36.69 34.56
CA ASN A 197 0.44 37.58 35.43
C ASN A 197 1.09 36.83 36.60
N VAL A 198 0.40 35.88 37.23
CA VAL A 198 0.98 35.07 38.31
C VAL A 198 2.15 34.22 37.79
N LEU A 199 1.98 33.59 36.62
CA LEU A 199 3.06 32.81 36.01
C LEU A 199 4.25 33.68 35.60
N VAL A 200 4.00 34.85 35.00
CA VAL A 200 5.06 35.82 34.65
C VAL A 200 5.82 36.25 35.91
N GLN A 201 5.13 36.57 37.01
CA GLN A 201 5.77 36.95 38.27
C GLN A 201 6.66 35.82 38.83
N LYS A 202 6.19 34.56 38.80
CA LYS A 202 7.02 33.41 39.23
C LYS A 202 8.25 33.25 38.34
N LEU A 203 8.10 33.30 37.01
CA LEU A 203 9.23 33.22 36.08
C LEU A 203 10.22 34.38 36.25
N GLU A 204 9.75 35.59 36.52
CA GLU A 204 10.61 36.73 36.83
C GLU A 204 11.33 36.57 38.16
N ALA A 205 10.66 36.05 39.19
CA ALA A 205 11.29 35.71 40.46
C ALA A 205 12.39 34.65 40.30
N THR A 206 12.15 33.60 39.51
CA THR A 206 13.17 32.60 39.17
C THR A 206 14.36 33.24 38.45
N ALA A 207 14.11 34.05 37.42
CA ALA A 207 15.16 34.77 36.70
C ALA A 207 15.93 35.79 37.58
N ASN A 208 15.30 36.29 38.65
CA ASN A 208 15.93 37.14 39.65
C ASN A 208 16.79 36.34 40.64
N ARG A 209 16.33 35.16 41.07
CA ARG A 209 17.05 34.27 41.99
C ARG A 209 18.37 33.80 41.38
N PHE A 210 18.31 33.29 40.15
CA PHE A 210 19.50 32.80 39.44
C PHE A 210 20.37 33.93 38.87
N LYS A 211 19.81 35.13 38.63
CA LYS A 211 20.49 36.26 37.96
C LYS A 211 21.13 35.81 36.62
N MET A 212 22.09 36.59 36.10
CA MET A 212 23.02 36.05 35.12
C MET A 212 24.07 35.25 35.87
N ILE A 213 23.96 33.93 35.78
CA ILE A 213 24.92 33.02 36.40
C ILE A 213 26.24 33.17 35.65
N THR A 214 27.29 33.54 36.37
CA THR A 214 28.66 33.63 35.84
C THR A 214 29.48 32.37 36.14
N ASP A 215 29.12 31.63 37.19
CA ASP A 215 29.76 30.38 37.59
C ASP A 215 28.68 29.35 37.96
N PHE A 216 28.50 28.39 37.07
CA PHE A 216 27.48 27.35 37.21
C PHE A 216 27.91 26.21 38.14
N ASP A 217 29.20 26.07 38.43
CA ASP A 217 29.74 24.97 39.24
C ASP A 217 29.52 25.19 40.74
N GLN A 218 29.23 26.45 41.13
CA GLN A 218 28.94 26.83 42.51
C GLN A 218 27.45 26.80 42.87
N ILE A 219 26.58 26.40 41.93
CA ILE A 219 25.14 26.33 42.21
C ILE A 219 24.84 25.05 42.98
N ASP A 220 24.24 25.22 44.15
CA ASP A 220 23.74 24.12 44.97
C ASP A 220 22.60 23.37 44.25
N PRO A 221 22.76 22.08 43.89
CA PRO A 221 21.73 21.29 43.20
C PRO A 221 20.41 21.23 43.97
N ALA A 222 20.44 21.19 45.31
CA ALA A 222 19.22 21.15 46.12
C ALA A 222 18.39 22.44 45.97
N SER A 223 19.07 23.58 45.83
CA SER A 223 18.44 24.88 45.56
C SER A 223 17.76 24.92 44.19
N VAL A 224 18.35 24.28 43.17
CA VAL A 224 17.77 24.17 41.81
C VAL A 224 16.51 23.31 41.83
N GLN A 225 16.61 22.11 42.42
CA GLN A 225 15.48 21.18 42.55
C GLN A 225 14.30 21.81 43.30
N GLN A 226 14.60 22.58 44.36
CA GLN A 226 13.58 23.30 45.10
C GLN A 226 12.89 24.38 44.24
N GLU A 227 13.62 25.14 43.43
CA GLU A 227 12.99 26.13 42.53
C GLU A 227 12.15 25.46 41.44
N ASP A 228 12.65 24.39 40.83
CA ASP A 228 11.89 23.59 39.86
C ASP A 228 10.56 23.13 40.45
N LYS A 229 10.59 22.54 41.65
CA LYS A 229 9.40 22.12 42.38
C LYS A 229 8.43 23.28 42.60
N GLU A 230 8.91 24.43 43.05
CA GLU A 230 8.04 25.60 43.30
C GLU A 230 7.37 26.13 42.02
N ILE A 231 8.06 26.08 40.88
CA ILE A 231 7.45 26.45 39.58
C ILE A 231 6.36 25.44 39.22
N ARG A 232 6.62 24.13 39.35
CA ARG A 232 5.63 23.08 39.10
C ARG A 232 4.41 23.19 40.02
N ASP A 233 4.63 23.44 41.32
CA ASP A 233 3.55 23.68 42.28
C ASP A 233 2.72 24.93 41.93
N THR A 234 3.38 25.97 41.39
CA THR A 234 2.68 27.17 40.91
C THR A 234 1.83 26.85 39.69
N LEU A 235 2.38 26.16 38.70
CA LEU A 235 1.66 25.72 37.50
C LEU A 235 0.45 24.86 37.87
N ALA A 236 0.63 23.85 38.73
CA ALA A 236 -0.43 22.97 39.19
C ALA A 236 -1.57 23.73 39.90
N LYS A 237 -1.26 24.76 40.69
CA LYS A 237 -2.29 25.63 41.29
C LYS A 237 -3.04 26.48 40.26
N LEU A 238 -2.36 26.85 39.17
CA LEU A 238 -2.94 27.63 38.09
C LEU A 238 -3.75 26.77 37.09
N ALA A 239 -3.54 25.45 37.07
CA ALA A 239 -4.12 24.50 36.12
C ALA A 239 -5.64 24.68 35.91
N GLY A 240 -6.39 24.80 37.01
CA GLY A 240 -7.83 25.05 36.99
C GLY A 240 -8.65 23.92 36.37
N TYR A 241 -9.71 24.28 35.64
CA TYR A 241 -10.59 23.34 34.96
C TYR A 241 -9.92 22.72 33.73
N ARG A 242 -10.17 21.42 33.51
CA ARG A 242 -9.63 20.61 32.40
C ARG A 242 -10.75 20.30 31.42
N GLU A 243 -10.58 20.69 30.16
CA GLU A 243 -11.61 20.54 29.12
C GLU A 243 -11.85 19.08 28.69
N GLY A 244 -10.88 18.20 28.91
CA GLY A 244 -10.91 16.78 28.56
C GLY A 244 -9.53 16.15 28.75
N THR A 245 -9.29 14.97 28.14
CA THR A 245 -8.03 14.23 28.28
C THR A 245 -7.36 13.90 26.93
N ILE A 246 -6.09 14.25 26.79
CA ILE A 246 -5.20 13.78 25.73
C ILE A 246 -4.54 12.46 26.16
N LYS A 247 -4.61 11.46 25.29
CA LYS A 247 -3.88 10.19 25.38
C LYS A 247 -2.66 10.29 24.48
N ALA A 248 -1.49 10.49 25.09
CA ALA A 248 -0.24 10.64 24.38
C ALA A 248 0.35 9.27 24.02
N ILE A 249 0.56 9.05 22.72
CA ILE A 249 1.01 7.78 22.15
C ILE A 249 2.30 8.04 21.38
N GLY A 250 3.41 7.47 21.86
CA GLY A 250 4.69 7.55 21.16
C GLY A 250 4.71 6.62 19.96
N GLN A 251 5.07 7.12 18.79
CA GLN A 251 5.08 6.31 17.55
C GLN A 251 6.14 6.82 16.57
N SER A 252 6.49 6.00 15.58
CA SER A 252 7.22 6.44 14.38
C SER A 252 6.68 5.73 13.15
N HIS A 253 6.07 6.47 12.24
CA HIS A 253 5.77 5.96 10.91
C HIS A 253 7.08 5.83 10.11
N ILE A 254 7.22 4.74 9.35
CA ILE A 254 8.40 4.45 8.54
C ILE A 254 7.96 3.88 7.20
N ASP A 255 8.20 4.62 6.14
CA ASP A 255 7.93 4.16 4.79
C ASP A 255 8.92 3.07 4.39
N VAL A 256 8.37 1.94 3.93
CA VAL A 256 9.18 0.79 3.51
C VAL A 256 10.08 1.15 2.33
N ALA A 257 9.59 2.02 1.44
CA ALA A 257 10.35 2.71 0.42
C ALA A 257 9.58 3.97 0.00
N TRP A 258 10.29 5.07 -0.26
CA TRP A 258 9.69 6.33 -0.75
C TRP A 258 10.75 7.19 -1.45
N LEU A 259 11.27 8.21 -0.77
CA LEU A 259 12.38 9.07 -1.22
C LEU A 259 13.76 8.49 -0.87
N TRP A 260 13.79 7.24 -0.40
CA TRP A 260 14.98 6.44 -0.17
C TRP A 260 14.74 5.01 -0.67
N PRO A 261 15.81 4.30 -1.07
CA PRO A 261 15.69 2.91 -1.47
C PRO A 261 15.39 2.03 -0.26
N MET A 262 14.73 0.89 -0.49
CA MET A 262 14.29 -0.05 0.55
C MET A 262 15.42 -0.52 1.49
N LYS A 263 16.65 -0.65 0.96
CA LYS A 263 17.84 -0.99 1.77
C LYS A 263 18.12 0.00 2.90
N GLU A 264 17.73 1.26 2.75
CA GLU A 264 17.87 2.28 3.80
C GLU A 264 16.83 2.13 4.90
N THR A 265 15.65 1.64 4.56
CA THR A 265 14.58 1.41 5.55
C THR A 265 15.00 0.41 6.61
N ILE A 266 15.81 -0.60 6.24
CA ILE A 266 16.40 -1.55 7.20
C ILE A 266 17.21 -0.80 8.27
N ARG A 267 18.03 0.19 7.86
CA ARG A 267 18.82 1.04 8.76
C ARG A 267 17.95 2.07 9.52
N LYS A 268 16.88 2.57 8.91
CA LYS A 268 15.91 3.49 9.55
C LYS A 268 15.14 2.79 10.67
N ALA A 269 14.65 1.58 10.43
CA ALA A 269 13.97 0.77 11.42
C ALA A 269 14.91 0.40 12.57
N SER A 270 16.16 -0.01 12.29
CA SER A 270 17.12 -0.36 13.36
C SER A 270 17.43 0.81 14.29
N ARG A 271 17.63 2.03 13.75
CA ARG A 271 17.84 3.26 14.55
C ARG A 271 16.61 3.64 15.36
N THR A 272 15.44 3.58 14.73
CA THR A 272 14.18 3.95 15.39
C THR A 272 13.88 3.00 16.54
N PHE A 273 13.99 1.70 16.32
CA PHE A 273 13.72 0.68 17.35
C PHE A 273 14.76 0.68 18.47
N SER A 274 16.03 0.94 18.16
CA SER A 274 17.06 1.12 19.18
C SER A 274 16.72 2.33 20.06
N THR A 275 16.37 3.46 19.45
CA THR A 275 16.01 4.69 20.15
C THR A 275 14.78 4.50 21.04
N ALA A 276 13.71 3.92 20.50
CA ALA A 276 12.49 3.63 21.25
C ALA A 276 12.79 2.71 22.46
N SER A 277 13.57 1.64 22.25
CA SER A 277 13.97 0.72 23.33
C SER A 277 14.75 1.44 24.43
N THR A 278 15.72 2.30 24.07
CA THR A 278 16.50 3.06 25.05
C THR A 278 15.64 4.05 25.83
N LEU A 279 14.69 4.72 25.19
CA LEU A 279 13.75 5.61 25.89
C LEU A 279 12.79 4.83 26.80
N LEU A 280 12.37 3.62 26.41
CA LEU A 280 11.58 2.74 27.26
C LEU A 280 12.37 2.28 28.49
N GLU A 281 13.65 1.97 28.34
CA GLU A 281 14.53 1.63 29.47
C GLU A 281 14.72 2.82 30.42
N GLU A 282 14.70 4.05 29.91
CA GLU A 282 14.95 5.26 30.68
C GLU A 282 13.70 5.82 31.40
N PHE A 283 12.54 5.83 30.73
CA PHE A 283 11.32 6.45 31.24
C PHE A 283 10.27 5.39 31.59
N GLU A 284 10.07 5.10 32.87
CA GLU A 284 9.15 4.03 33.31
C GLU A 284 7.70 4.19 32.81
N GLU A 285 7.19 5.41 32.71
CA GLU A 285 5.81 5.73 32.30
C GLU A 285 5.62 5.80 30.78
N PHE A 286 6.72 5.79 29.99
CA PHE A 286 6.66 5.93 28.55
C PHE A 286 6.18 4.63 27.90
N GLU A 287 5.27 4.75 26.94
CA GLU A 287 4.76 3.67 26.10
C GLU A 287 4.98 4.03 24.64
N TYR A 288 5.26 3.02 23.81
CA TYR A 288 5.52 3.19 22.39
C TYR A 288 4.69 2.21 21.58
N ALA A 289 4.11 2.64 20.47
CA ALA A 289 3.35 1.78 19.58
C ALA A 289 4.06 1.66 18.22
N GLN A 290 4.01 0.47 17.62
CA GLN A 290 4.61 0.24 16.31
C GLN A 290 3.80 -0.75 15.45
N SER A 291 3.73 -0.42 14.15
CA SER A 291 3.06 -1.17 13.09
C SER A 291 4.05 -1.93 12.19
N GLN A 292 3.52 -2.59 11.15
CA GLN A 292 4.26 -3.21 10.02
C GLN A 292 5.17 -4.39 10.41
N PRO A 293 4.65 -5.63 10.40
CA PRO A 293 5.44 -6.88 10.47
C PRO A 293 6.72 -6.88 9.63
N GLN A 294 6.68 -6.34 8.41
CA GLN A 294 7.84 -6.26 7.52
C GLN A 294 9.05 -5.55 8.14
N LEU A 295 8.85 -4.48 8.93
CA LEU A 295 9.93 -3.75 9.59
C LEU A 295 10.58 -4.60 10.69
N PHE A 296 9.78 -5.33 11.45
CA PHE A 296 10.28 -6.29 12.43
C PHE A 296 11.04 -7.43 11.77
N GLU A 297 10.58 -7.93 10.63
CA GLU A 297 11.28 -8.97 9.87
C GLU A 297 12.64 -8.49 9.36
N PHE A 298 12.72 -7.27 8.84
CA PHE A 298 14.00 -6.65 8.47
C PHE A 298 14.95 -6.53 9.65
N VAL A 299 14.49 -6.02 10.79
CA VAL A 299 15.34 -5.86 11.99
C VAL A 299 15.72 -7.23 12.56
N LYS A 300 14.83 -8.22 12.56
CA LYS A 300 15.13 -9.59 12.99
C LYS A 300 16.26 -10.20 12.16
N LYS A 301 16.21 -10.00 10.84
CA LYS A 301 17.19 -10.55 9.90
C LYS A 301 18.55 -9.85 10.00
N HIS A 302 18.56 -8.51 10.01
CA HIS A 302 19.79 -7.72 9.83
C HIS A 302 20.35 -7.12 11.14
N TYR A 303 19.52 -6.92 12.14
CA TYR A 303 19.89 -6.32 13.44
C TYR A 303 19.30 -7.12 14.63
N PRO A 304 19.62 -8.42 14.77
CA PRO A 304 18.96 -9.31 15.73
C PRO A 304 19.06 -8.83 17.18
N LYS A 305 20.15 -8.17 17.59
CA LYS A 305 20.26 -7.59 18.94
C LYS A 305 19.22 -6.49 19.22
N VAL A 306 18.86 -5.70 18.19
CA VAL A 306 17.79 -4.70 18.29
C VAL A 306 16.45 -5.40 18.40
N PHE A 307 16.22 -6.44 17.59
CA PHE A 307 15.00 -7.24 17.64
C PHE A 307 14.78 -7.88 19.01
N GLU A 308 15.81 -8.42 19.66
CA GLU A 308 15.68 -8.98 21.02
C GLU A 308 15.28 -7.92 22.07
N ARG A 309 15.80 -6.69 21.96
CA ARG A 309 15.37 -5.57 22.83
C ARG A 309 13.90 -5.22 22.60
N VAL A 310 13.50 -5.11 21.33
CA VAL A 310 12.11 -4.88 20.94
C VAL A 310 11.20 -5.99 21.50
N LYS A 311 11.55 -7.25 21.28
CA LYS A 311 10.80 -8.41 21.76
C LYS A 311 10.64 -8.40 23.28
N LYS A 312 11.70 -8.01 24.00
CA LYS A 312 11.62 -7.79 25.45
C LYS A 312 10.59 -6.72 25.81
N HIS A 313 10.63 -5.54 25.19
CA HIS A 313 9.68 -4.46 25.49
C HIS A 313 8.23 -4.80 25.10
N VAL A 314 8.03 -5.58 24.04
CA VAL A 314 6.71 -6.10 23.68
C VAL A 314 6.22 -7.10 24.74
N THR A 315 7.10 -7.99 25.21
CA THR A 315 6.77 -8.96 26.28
C THR A 315 6.46 -8.26 27.60
N ASP A 316 7.20 -7.20 27.93
CA ASP A 316 6.95 -6.35 29.11
C ASP A 316 5.69 -5.48 28.95
N GLY A 317 5.04 -5.49 27.79
CA GLY A 317 3.84 -4.72 27.48
C GLY A 317 4.08 -3.21 27.38
N ARG A 318 5.31 -2.77 27.13
CA ARG A 318 5.70 -1.36 27.04
C ARG A 318 5.89 -0.85 25.63
N MET A 319 6.17 -1.77 24.70
CA MET A 319 6.04 -1.55 23.26
C MET A 319 4.79 -2.28 22.77
N GLU A 320 3.75 -1.54 22.42
CA GLU A 320 2.50 -2.08 21.90
C GLU A 320 2.61 -2.37 20.40
N ILE A 321 2.03 -3.50 19.98
CA ILE A 321 1.90 -3.86 18.57
C ILE A 321 0.52 -3.41 18.08
N ILE A 322 0.52 -2.59 17.03
CA ILE A 322 -0.66 -2.07 16.34
C ILE A 322 -0.61 -2.45 14.86
N GLY A 323 -1.72 -2.32 14.14
CA GLY A 323 -1.85 -2.80 12.77
C GLY A 323 -2.04 -4.32 12.69
N GLY A 324 -2.63 -4.81 11.60
CA GLY A 324 -2.81 -6.23 11.33
C GLY A 324 -2.22 -6.67 9.99
N MET A 325 -2.04 -5.72 9.07
CA MET A 325 -1.50 -5.97 7.74
C MET A 325 0.03 -6.14 7.73
N TRP A 326 0.55 -6.88 6.74
CA TRP A 326 1.98 -7.22 6.62
C TRP A 326 2.87 -5.99 6.38
N VAL A 327 2.38 -5.08 5.54
CA VAL A 327 2.85 -3.69 5.42
C VAL A 327 1.67 -2.74 5.70
N GLU A 328 1.83 -1.45 5.49
CA GLU A 328 0.71 -0.50 5.39
C GLU A 328 0.41 -0.31 3.89
N PRO A 329 -0.48 -1.13 3.27
CA PRO A 329 -0.64 -1.14 1.82
C PRO A 329 -1.53 0.00 1.31
N ASP A 330 -1.53 0.18 -0.01
CA ASP A 330 -2.69 0.79 -0.68
C ASP A 330 -3.92 -0.11 -0.53
N LEU A 331 -5.12 0.46 -0.45
CA LEU A 331 -6.36 -0.28 -0.20
C LEU A 331 -7.36 -0.24 -1.37
N ASN A 332 -7.00 0.41 -2.48
CA ASN A 332 -7.86 0.54 -3.64
C ASN A 332 -7.40 -0.35 -4.80
N ILE A 333 -6.08 -0.42 -5.05
CA ILE A 333 -5.45 -1.15 -6.16
C ILE A 333 -5.37 -2.66 -5.87
N PRO A 334 -4.88 -3.13 -4.70
CA PRO A 334 -4.82 -4.56 -4.42
C PRO A 334 -6.20 -5.21 -4.42
N SER A 335 -6.27 -6.44 -4.91
CA SER A 335 -7.44 -7.32 -4.87
C SER A 335 -7.89 -7.60 -3.43
N GLY A 336 -9.16 -7.99 -3.27
CA GLY A 336 -9.70 -8.38 -1.96
C GLY A 336 -8.90 -9.52 -1.31
N GLU A 337 -8.46 -10.51 -2.10
CA GLU A 337 -7.63 -11.59 -1.58
C GLU A 337 -6.25 -11.10 -1.14
N SER A 338 -5.62 -10.13 -1.84
CA SER A 338 -4.39 -9.51 -1.34
C SER A 338 -4.58 -8.81 0.01
N LEU A 339 -5.68 -8.10 0.21
CA LEU A 339 -6.00 -7.46 1.51
C LEU A 339 -6.18 -8.51 2.62
N VAL A 340 -6.77 -9.66 2.29
CA VAL A 340 -6.84 -10.81 3.18
C VAL A 340 -5.45 -11.36 3.50
N ARG A 341 -4.57 -11.52 2.51
CA ARG A 341 -3.19 -12.01 2.73
C ARG A 341 -2.39 -11.07 3.62
N GLN A 342 -2.54 -9.76 3.43
CA GLN A 342 -1.93 -8.74 4.29
C GLN A 342 -2.26 -9.02 5.77
N LEU A 343 -3.55 -9.19 6.08
CA LEU A 343 -4.02 -9.48 7.44
C LEU A 343 -3.61 -10.87 7.93
N LEU A 344 -3.74 -11.89 7.09
CA LEU A 344 -3.42 -13.27 7.46
C LEU A 344 -1.94 -13.40 7.86
N TYR A 345 -1.03 -12.91 7.02
CA TYR A 345 0.40 -13.01 7.25
C TYR A 345 0.85 -12.06 8.35
N GLY A 346 0.31 -10.84 8.40
CA GLY A 346 0.67 -9.88 9.44
C GLY A 346 0.24 -10.31 10.83
N LYS A 347 -1.02 -10.71 11.01
CA LYS A 347 -1.53 -11.24 12.29
C LYS A 347 -0.82 -12.53 12.70
N LYS A 348 -0.53 -13.42 11.75
CA LYS A 348 0.22 -14.65 12.01
C LYS A 348 1.63 -14.35 12.50
N TYR A 349 2.34 -13.44 11.84
CA TYR A 349 3.68 -13.01 12.26
C TYR A 349 3.69 -12.46 13.68
N PHE A 350 2.77 -11.55 14.02
CA PHE A 350 2.71 -10.99 15.38
C PHE A 350 2.35 -12.04 16.44
N GLN A 351 1.49 -13.00 16.10
CA GLN A 351 1.16 -14.12 16.97
C GLN A 351 2.36 -15.05 17.20
N GLU A 352 3.13 -15.36 16.15
CA GLU A 352 4.29 -16.27 16.22
C GLU A 352 5.50 -15.64 16.91
N GLU A 353 5.79 -14.37 16.60
CA GLU A 353 6.99 -13.70 17.11
C GLU A 353 6.80 -13.12 18.52
N PHE A 354 5.62 -12.59 18.81
CA PHE A 354 5.36 -11.81 20.03
C PHE A 354 4.20 -12.35 20.89
N GLY A 355 3.43 -13.34 20.39
CA GLY A 355 2.23 -13.81 21.10
C GLY A 355 1.09 -12.77 21.13
N GLN A 356 1.17 -11.74 20.28
CA GLN A 356 0.23 -10.62 20.28
C GLN A 356 -0.85 -10.77 19.20
N LYS A 357 -2.05 -10.28 19.50
CA LYS A 357 -3.19 -10.24 18.57
C LYS A 357 -3.69 -8.79 18.49
N PRO A 358 -3.06 -7.94 17.66
CA PRO A 358 -3.51 -6.56 17.52
C PRO A 358 -4.97 -6.50 17.05
N ARG A 359 -5.73 -5.54 17.58
CA ARG A 359 -7.16 -5.33 17.32
C ARG A 359 -7.46 -3.98 16.65
N VAL A 360 -6.42 -3.18 16.43
CA VAL A 360 -6.49 -1.87 15.77
C VAL A 360 -5.75 -2.01 14.45
N GLU A 361 -6.44 -1.81 13.33
CA GLU A 361 -5.76 -1.62 12.05
C GLU A 361 -5.29 -0.17 11.94
N TRP A 362 -4.02 0.01 11.57
CA TRP A 362 -3.32 1.29 11.63
C TRP A 362 -2.79 1.64 10.24
N LEU A 363 -3.50 2.51 9.53
CA LEU A 363 -3.18 2.89 8.16
C LEU A 363 -3.19 4.42 8.02
N PRO A 364 -2.18 5.07 8.62
CA PRO A 364 -2.16 6.52 8.76
C PRO A 364 -1.92 7.24 7.43
N ASP A 365 -1.17 6.63 6.49
CA ASP A 365 -0.70 7.28 5.26
C ASP A 365 -1.26 6.70 3.94
N THR A 366 -2.15 5.71 4.00
CA THR A 366 -2.77 5.11 2.81
C THR A 366 -3.63 6.10 1.99
N PHE A 367 -3.59 6.00 0.65
CA PHE A 367 -4.30 6.91 -0.25
C PHE A 367 -5.76 6.50 -0.56
N GLY A 368 -6.61 6.55 0.47
CA GLY A 368 -8.05 6.23 0.40
C GLY A 368 -8.38 4.78 0.75
N TYR A 369 -9.66 4.50 1.07
CA TYR A 369 -10.04 3.23 1.72
C TYR A 369 -11.32 2.64 1.10
N CYS A 370 -11.22 1.43 0.54
CA CYS A 370 -12.34 0.78 -0.13
C CYS A 370 -13.50 0.40 0.81
N ALA A 371 -14.72 0.40 0.27
CA ALA A 371 -15.95 0.29 1.05
C ALA A 371 -16.23 -1.12 1.62
N SER A 372 -15.49 -2.15 1.21
CA SER A 372 -15.58 -3.51 1.74
C SER A 372 -14.69 -3.75 2.96
N LEU A 373 -13.78 -2.82 3.25
CA LEU A 373 -12.76 -2.99 4.28
C LEU A 373 -13.32 -3.24 5.70
N PRO A 374 -14.43 -2.62 6.16
CA PRO A 374 -14.99 -2.90 7.49
C PRO A 374 -15.26 -4.39 7.75
N GLN A 375 -15.84 -5.10 6.77
CA GLN A 375 -16.09 -6.54 6.88
C GLN A 375 -14.79 -7.35 6.83
N ILE A 376 -13.85 -6.97 5.96
CA ILE A 376 -12.53 -7.63 5.87
C ILE A 376 -11.81 -7.54 7.23
N LEU A 377 -11.76 -6.35 7.83
CA LEU A 377 -11.14 -6.12 9.13
C LEU A 377 -11.84 -6.91 10.23
N LYS A 378 -13.18 -6.84 10.33
CA LYS A 378 -13.93 -7.56 11.37
C LYS A 378 -13.76 -9.07 11.27
N LYS A 379 -13.80 -9.63 10.07
CA LYS A 379 -13.58 -11.07 9.86
C LYS A 379 -12.10 -11.48 9.99
N ALA A 380 -11.18 -10.53 10.14
CA ALA A 380 -9.79 -10.75 10.52
C ALA A 380 -9.50 -10.42 12.00
N GLU A 381 -10.55 -10.38 12.85
CA GLU A 381 -10.43 -10.08 14.29
C GLU A 381 -9.77 -8.72 14.56
N ILE A 382 -10.09 -7.71 13.73
CA ILE A 382 -9.81 -6.31 14.00
C ILE A 382 -11.09 -5.63 14.48
N ASP A 383 -10.99 -4.95 15.60
CA ASP A 383 -12.12 -4.29 16.26
C ASP A 383 -12.24 -2.82 15.88
N TYR A 384 -11.11 -2.18 15.59
CA TYR A 384 -10.94 -0.74 15.48
C TYR A 384 -10.11 -0.37 14.24
N PHE A 385 -10.38 0.79 13.65
CA PHE A 385 -9.65 1.32 12.50
C PHE A 385 -9.14 2.74 12.79
N MET A 386 -7.91 3.03 12.39
CA MET A 386 -7.31 4.36 12.53
C MET A 386 -6.65 4.82 11.23
N THR A 387 -6.83 6.10 10.91
CA THR A 387 -6.16 6.75 9.80
C THR A 387 -5.93 8.26 9.99
N THR A 388 -5.20 8.91 9.07
CA THR A 388 -4.96 10.37 9.06
C THR A 388 -5.24 11.06 7.72
N LYS A 389 -5.07 10.37 6.58
CA LYS A 389 -5.03 11.04 5.25
C LYS A 389 -6.29 11.78 4.83
N LEU A 390 -7.47 11.45 5.35
CA LEU A 390 -8.69 12.19 4.98
C LEU A 390 -8.66 13.67 5.43
N ASN A 391 -7.75 14.05 6.33
CA ASN A 391 -7.50 15.46 6.68
C ASN A 391 -6.79 16.25 5.56
N TRP A 392 -6.31 15.56 4.51
CA TRP A 392 -5.60 16.14 3.38
C TRP A 392 -6.49 16.33 2.14
N ASN A 393 -7.79 16.05 2.24
CA ASN A 393 -8.73 16.31 1.16
C ASN A 393 -8.58 17.74 0.62
N ASP A 394 -8.43 17.87 -0.71
CA ASP A 394 -8.25 19.17 -1.38
C ASP A 394 -9.54 20.00 -1.45
N THR A 395 -10.70 19.33 -1.41
CA THR A 395 -12.00 19.94 -1.68
C THR A 395 -12.88 20.03 -0.43
N ASN A 396 -13.04 18.94 0.32
CA ASN A 396 -13.93 18.87 1.49
C ASN A 396 -13.21 18.36 2.75
N ARG A 397 -13.31 19.12 3.85
CA ARG A 397 -12.93 18.63 5.18
C ARG A 397 -13.86 17.47 5.57
N PHE A 398 -13.28 16.31 5.91
CA PHE A 398 -14.03 15.19 6.44
C PHE A 398 -14.70 15.56 7.79
N PRO A 399 -15.98 15.22 8.01
CA PRO A 399 -16.76 15.80 9.11
C PRO A 399 -16.51 15.16 10.49
N TYR A 400 -15.84 14.01 10.56
CA TYR A 400 -15.74 13.22 11.79
C TYR A 400 -14.32 12.78 12.12
N ASP A 401 -13.94 12.88 13.39
CA ASP A 401 -12.69 12.34 13.95
C ASP A 401 -12.93 11.00 14.64
N LEU A 402 -14.11 10.78 15.22
CA LEU A 402 -14.52 9.54 15.87
C LEU A 402 -15.92 9.15 15.39
N PHE A 403 -16.06 7.98 14.77
CA PHE A 403 -17.28 7.58 14.06
C PHE A 403 -17.38 6.06 13.89
N HIS A 404 -18.55 5.56 13.50
CA HIS A 404 -18.72 4.20 13.01
C HIS A 404 -18.64 4.19 11.48
N TRP A 405 -17.66 3.48 10.94
CA TRP A 405 -17.56 3.24 9.51
C TRP A 405 -18.35 1.99 9.13
N GLU A 406 -19.36 2.15 8.28
CA GLU A 406 -20.25 1.11 7.80
C GLU A 406 -19.89 0.75 6.34
N GLY A 407 -19.51 -0.51 6.12
CA GLY A 407 -19.14 -1.04 4.80
C GLY A 407 -20.35 -1.33 3.92
N ILE A 408 -20.09 -1.73 2.68
CA ILE A 408 -21.13 -2.04 1.67
C ILE A 408 -22.08 -3.17 2.07
N ASP A 409 -21.63 -4.09 2.93
CA ASP A 409 -22.39 -5.22 3.46
C ASP A 409 -23.16 -4.87 4.75
N GLY A 410 -23.00 -3.64 5.25
CA GLY A 410 -23.57 -3.18 6.52
C GLY A 410 -22.73 -3.51 7.75
N THR A 411 -21.55 -4.12 7.61
CA THR A 411 -20.63 -4.32 8.75
C THR A 411 -20.10 -2.98 9.23
N THR A 412 -20.17 -2.73 10.54
CA THR A 412 -19.63 -1.50 11.16
C THR A 412 -18.34 -1.75 11.92
N ILE A 413 -17.38 -0.83 11.79
CA ILE A 413 -16.16 -0.77 12.60
C ILE A 413 -16.03 0.61 13.27
N LEU A 414 -15.55 0.65 14.52
CA LEU A 414 -15.27 1.92 15.19
C LEU A 414 -13.98 2.50 14.61
N SER A 415 -14.07 3.72 14.10
CA SER A 415 -13.03 4.36 13.32
C SER A 415 -12.61 5.69 13.93
N TYR A 416 -11.31 5.97 13.84
CA TYR A 416 -10.71 7.21 14.31
C TYR A 416 -9.87 7.87 13.22
N LEU A 417 -10.23 9.10 12.84
CA LEU A 417 -9.44 9.97 11.99
C LEU A 417 -8.61 10.90 12.88
N HIS A 418 -7.31 10.66 12.94
CA HIS A 418 -6.36 11.49 13.68
C HIS A 418 -5.88 12.66 12.83
N THR A 419 -5.58 13.81 13.45
CA THR A 419 -5.20 15.07 12.77
C THR A 419 -4.02 14.88 11.80
N ILE A 420 -2.84 14.51 12.33
CA ILE A 420 -1.61 14.31 11.55
C ILE A 420 -0.71 13.30 12.27
N LEU A 421 0.18 12.64 11.53
CA LEU A 421 1.32 11.94 12.12
C LEU A 421 2.40 12.92 12.55
N GLY A 422 3.33 12.44 13.39
CA GLY A 422 4.58 13.13 13.61
C GLY A 422 4.49 14.36 14.53
N GLN A 423 3.48 14.43 15.41
CA GLN A 423 3.23 15.63 16.22
C GLN A 423 4.34 15.87 17.24
N GLN A 424 4.58 17.13 17.62
CA GLN A 424 5.34 17.44 18.82
C GLN A 424 4.42 17.47 20.04
N SER A 425 5.03 17.46 21.22
CA SER A 425 4.33 17.51 22.49
C SER A 425 4.43 18.89 23.16
N THR A 426 4.55 19.96 22.38
CA THR A 426 4.57 21.32 22.92
C THR A 426 3.18 21.69 23.49
N PRO A 427 3.08 22.59 24.50
CA PRO A 427 1.78 23.02 25.02
C PRO A 427 0.84 23.57 23.93
N LYS A 428 1.40 24.27 22.94
CA LYS A 428 0.63 24.78 21.80
C LYS A 428 -0.01 23.65 21.01
N GLU A 429 0.77 22.66 20.60
CA GLU A 429 0.30 21.54 19.77
C GLU A 429 -0.67 20.63 20.51
N ILE A 430 -0.47 20.41 21.81
CA ILE A 430 -1.43 19.69 22.67
C ILE A 430 -2.79 20.42 22.66
N LYS A 431 -2.79 21.74 22.84
CA LYS A 431 -4.03 22.53 22.83
C LYS A 431 -4.69 22.56 21.45
N GLU A 432 -3.91 22.71 20.38
CA GLU A 432 -4.42 22.70 19.01
C GLU A 432 -5.04 21.34 18.66
N THR A 433 -4.37 20.25 19.02
CA THR A 433 -4.88 18.87 18.85
C THR A 433 -6.23 18.68 19.54
N TRP A 434 -6.36 19.16 20.79
CA TRP A 434 -7.65 19.10 21.50
C TRP A 434 -8.72 19.99 20.86
N ASN A 435 -8.36 21.21 20.47
CA ASN A 435 -9.30 22.16 19.87
C ASN A 435 -9.88 21.64 18.55
N ASP A 436 -9.07 20.92 17.77
CA ASP A 436 -9.43 20.33 16.50
C ASP A 436 -10.34 19.10 16.62
N PHE A 437 -10.63 18.61 17.83
CA PHE A 437 -11.52 17.47 18.02
C PHE A 437 -12.99 17.80 17.73
N ASN A 438 -13.50 17.22 16.65
CA ASN A 438 -14.89 17.40 16.23
C ASN A 438 -15.89 16.78 17.23
N GLN A 439 -15.63 15.56 17.73
CA GLN A 439 -16.54 14.82 18.62
C GLN A 439 -16.27 15.04 20.12
N LYS A 440 -15.64 16.16 20.51
CA LYS A 440 -15.32 16.44 21.92
C LYS A 440 -16.53 16.66 22.84
N LYS A 441 -17.74 16.82 22.27
CA LYS A 441 -18.98 16.91 23.05
C LYS A 441 -19.54 15.53 23.38
N GLU A 442 -19.33 14.57 22.48
CA GLU A 442 -19.78 13.19 22.56
C GLU A 442 -18.79 12.32 23.35
N TYR A 443 -17.49 12.64 23.26
CA TYR A 443 -16.42 11.91 23.92
C TYR A 443 -15.31 12.84 24.42
N ASP A 444 -14.84 12.65 25.65
CA ASP A 444 -13.96 13.59 26.37
C ASP A 444 -12.46 13.23 26.31
N GLU A 445 -12.08 12.25 25.48
CA GLU A 445 -10.67 11.86 25.28
C GLU A 445 -10.25 11.92 23.81
N ARG A 446 -8.99 12.29 23.53
CA ARG A 446 -8.41 12.31 22.16
C ARG A 446 -6.97 11.79 22.17
N MET A 447 -6.53 11.12 21.11
CA MET A 447 -5.12 10.75 20.94
C MET A 447 -4.25 11.94 20.48
N LEU A 448 -3.03 12.00 20.99
CA LEU A 448 -1.89 12.77 20.46
C LEU A 448 -0.82 11.75 20.03
N VAL A 449 -0.60 11.58 18.73
CA VAL A 449 0.41 10.65 18.21
C VAL A 449 1.70 11.42 17.95
N TYR A 450 2.68 11.27 18.83
CA TYR A 450 3.89 12.10 18.84
C TYR A 450 5.16 11.31 18.50
N GLY A 451 6.11 12.01 17.88
CA GLY A 451 7.35 11.45 17.35
C GLY A 451 7.68 12.06 15.99
N TYR A 452 8.86 11.81 15.44
CA TYR A 452 9.18 12.11 14.04
C TYR A 452 8.84 10.88 13.18
N GLY A 453 8.17 11.09 12.05
CA GLY A 453 7.64 10.06 11.16
C GLY A 453 8.26 10.04 9.76
N ASP A 454 7.53 9.43 8.82
CA ASP A 454 7.81 9.20 7.39
C ASP A 454 9.12 8.42 7.13
N GLY A 455 10.26 8.95 7.57
CA GLY A 455 11.57 8.31 7.46
C GLY A 455 12.13 7.72 8.76
N GLY A 456 11.30 7.60 9.80
CA GLY A 456 11.69 7.14 11.12
C GLY A 456 12.22 8.22 12.07
N GLY A 457 12.97 7.80 13.08
CA GLY A 457 13.50 8.65 14.15
C GLY A 457 12.65 8.59 15.41
N GLY A 458 11.32 8.71 15.29
CA GLY A 458 10.38 8.48 16.39
C GLY A 458 10.43 9.52 17.50
N VAL A 459 10.24 9.10 18.75
CA VAL A 459 10.12 9.99 19.91
C VAL A 459 11.48 10.55 20.35
N THR A 460 11.51 11.77 20.92
CA THR A 460 12.70 12.31 21.61
C THR A 460 12.48 12.38 23.12
N ARG A 461 13.59 12.48 23.86
CA ARG A 461 13.57 12.67 25.33
C ARG A 461 12.79 13.93 25.72
N GLU A 462 13.02 15.03 25.00
CA GLU A 462 12.38 16.31 25.24
C GLU A 462 10.86 16.21 25.07
N MET A 463 10.39 15.40 24.11
CA MET A 463 8.97 15.17 23.92
C MET A 463 8.33 14.48 25.13
N ILE A 464 8.98 13.44 25.67
CA ILE A 464 8.52 12.72 26.86
C ILE A 464 8.52 13.65 28.08
N GLU A 465 9.61 14.39 28.27
CA GLU A 465 9.76 15.34 29.39
C GLU A 465 8.73 16.49 29.34
N SER A 466 8.34 16.92 28.14
CA SER A 466 7.24 17.87 27.94
C SER A 466 5.89 17.28 28.35
N ILE A 467 5.59 16.04 27.95
CA ILE A 467 4.34 15.34 28.31
C ILE A 467 4.25 15.18 29.83
N LYS A 468 5.32 14.72 30.49
CA LYS A 468 5.36 14.58 31.96
C LYS A 468 5.06 15.87 32.71
N ARG A 469 5.38 17.03 32.13
CA ARG A 469 5.12 18.35 32.74
C ARG A 469 3.75 18.91 32.39
N SER A 470 3.16 18.45 31.27
CA SER A 470 1.91 18.99 30.72
C SER A 470 0.70 18.82 31.65
N GLU A 471 0.67 17.78 32.50
CA GLU A 471 -0.39 17.56 33.49
C GLU A 471 -0.56 18.73 34.47
N SER A 472 0.49 19.55 34.68
CA SER A 472 0.44 20.72 35.57
C SER A 472 0.19 22.04 34.86
N LEU A 473 0.16 22.09 33.53
CA LEU A 473 0.17 23.36 32.79
C LEU A 473 -1.24 23.96 32.65
N PRO A 474 -1.47 25.23 33.02
CA PRO A 474 -2.77 25.88 32.85
C PRO A 474 -3.16 26.06 31.38
N GLY A 475 -4.47 25.94 31.09
CA GLY A 475 -5.03 26.12 29.75
C GLY A 475 -5.00 24.88 28.85
N LEU A 476 -4.40 23.78 29.31
CA LEU A 476 -4.38 22.49 28.62
C LEU A 476 -5.49 21.54 29.09
N PRO A 477 -5.94 20.59 28.24
CA PRO A 477 -6.57 19.37 28.72
C PRO A 477 -5.62 18.57 29.63
N ASP A 478 -6.14 17.58 30.35
CA ASP A 478 -5.28 16.59 31.01
C ASP A 478 -4.51 15.81 29.95
N VAL A 479 -3.30 15.36 30.26
CA VAL A 479 -2.47 14.60 29.32
C VAL A 479 -1.91 13.39 30.04
N LYS A 480 -2.07 12.21 29.45
CA LYS A 480 -1.61 10.94 30.03
C LYS A 480 -0.98 10.08 28.95
N PHE A 481 0.14 9.44 29.26
CA PHE A 481 0.63 8.34 28.43
C PHE A 481 -0.45 7.25 28.35
N SER A 482 -0.56 6.62 27.18
CA SER A 482 -1.55 5.58 26.94
C SER A 482 -1.14 4.71 25.76
N LYS A 483 -1.68 3.50 25.77
CA LYS A 483 -1.79 2.62 24.62
C LYS A 483 -2.91 3.04 23.68
N VAL A 484 -2.78 2.62 22.42
CA VAL A 484 -3.79 2.78 21.37
C VAL A 484 -5.00 1.93 21.71
N HIS A 485 -4.80 0.66 22.07
CA HIS A 485 -5.91 -0.24 22.40
C HIS A 485 -6.70 0.24 23.61
N ASP A 486 -6.02 0.73 24.64
CA ASP A 486 -6.65 1.30 25.82
C ASP A 486 -7.55 2.51 25.49
N PHE A 487 -7.16 3.34 24.51
CA PHE A 487 -7.99 4.45 24.05
C PHE A 487 -9.29 3.95 23.41
N PHE A 488 -9.20 2.97 22.50
CA PHE A 488 -10.38 2.41 21.85
C PHE A 488 -11.27 1.60 22.78
N ASP A 489 -10.69 0.82 23.70
CA ASP A 489 -11.46 0.05 24.68
C ASP A 489 -12.28 0.96 25.59
N ARG A 490 -11.74 2.13 25.99
CA ARG A 490 -12.50 3.14 26.73
C ARG A 490 -13.64 3.75 25.93
N ILE A 491 -13.48 3.93 24.62
CA ILE A 491 -14.58 4.38 23.75
C ILE A 491 -15.68 3.33 23.73
N THR A 492 -15.32 2.05 23.54
CA THR A 492 -16.27 0.93 23.53
C THR A 492 -17.00 0.80 24.88
N GLU A 493 -16.29 0.95 26.00
CA GLU A 493 -16.87 0.91 27.35
C GLU A 493 -17.83 2.07 27.60
N LYS A 494 -17.45 3.30 27.22
CA LYS A 494 -18.29 4.50 27.38
C LYS A 494 -19.46 4.53 26.40
N SER A 495 -19.34 3.86 25.26
CA SER A 495 -20.34 3.77 24.18
C SER A 495 -20.99 5.13 23.84
N PRO A 496 -20.20 6.15 23.45
CA PRO A 496 -20.74 7.45 23.08
C PRO A 496 -21.66 7.35 21.85
N ASP A 497 -22.59 8.29 21.72
CA ASP A 497 -23.45 8.40 20.54
C ASP A 497 -22.65 9.02 19.38
N LEU A 498 -22.12 8.16 18.50
CA LEU A 498 -21.22 8.55 17.42
C LEU A 498 -21.90 8.55 16.05
N PRO A 499 -21.49 9.45 15.14
CA PRO A 499 -22.00 9.46 13.78
C PRO A 499 -21.58 8.20 13.01
N LYS A 500 -22.34 7.88 11.96
CA LYS A 500 -22.01 6.80 11.01
C LYS A 500 -21.58 7.36 9.65
N TRP A 501 -20.61 6.72 9.02
CA TRP A 501 -20.22 6.96 7.63
C TRP A 501 -20.42 5.67 6.82
N TYR A 502 -21.23 5.71 5.77
CA TYR A 502 -21.49 4.57 4.89
C TYR A 502 -20.67 4.66 3.59
N GLY A 503 -20.10 3.55 3.15
CA GLY A 503 -19.39 3.44 1.87
C GLY A 503 -17.87 3.57 2.02
N ASP A 504 -17.18 3.94 0.96
CA ASP A 504 -15.73 4.15 0.99
C ASP A 504 -15.37 5.45 1.71
N LEU A 505 -14.15 5.48 2.23
CA LEU A 505 -13.52 6.71 2.68
C LEU A 505 -12.67 7.23 1.52
N TYR A 506 -13.33 7.91 0.58
CA TYR A 506 -12.68 8.45 -0.62
C TYR A 506 -11.73 9.60 -0.24
N LEU A 507 -10.44 9.43 -0.57
CA LEU A 507 -9.45 10.49 -0.43
C LEU A 507 -9.61 11.45 -1.62
N GLU A 508 -9.94 12.70 -1.33
CA GLU A 508 -10.07 13.76 -2.32
C GLU A 508 -8.71 14.37 -2.64
N LEU A 509 -7.68 13.54 -2.81
CA LEU A 509 -6.31 13.93 -3.13
C LEU A 509 -5.59 12.71 -3.74
N HIS A 510 -4.45 12.91 -4.40
CA HIS A 510 -3.58 11.84 -4.88
C HIS A 510 -4.23 10.90 -5.89
N ARG A 511 -5.15 11.40 -6.71
CA ARG A 511 -5.93 10.60 -7.68
C ARG A 511 -5.08 10.09 -8.87
N GLY A 512 -3.93 10.70 -9.09
CA GLY A 512 -2.96 10.30 -10.09
C GLY A 512 -2.25 8.97 -9.80
N THR A 513 -2.26 8.55 -8.53
CA THR A 513 -1.71 7.28 -8.05
C THR A 513 -2.32 6.04 -8.72
N TYR A 514 -3.53 6.15 -9.26
CA TYR A 514 -4.19 5.05 -9.98
C TYR A 514 -3.57 4.77 -11.36
N THR A 515 -2.77 5.71 -11.90
CA THR A 515 -2.25 5.64 -13.27
C THR A 515 -0.72 5.66 -13.37
N THR A 516 -0.03 6.47 -12.56
CA THR A 516 1.44 6.60 -12.59
C THR A 516 2.14 5.24 -12.40
N HIS A 517 3.26 4.96 -13.07
CA HIS A 517 3.94 3.65 -13.03
C HIS A 517 3.02 2.49 -13.45
N ALA A 518 2.44 2.59 -14.64
CA ALA A 518 1.45 1.65 -15.16
C ALA A 518 1.93 0.18 -15.23
N ASN A 519 3.22 -0.04 -15.46
CA ASN A 519 3.79 -1.40 -15.49
C ASN A 519 3.73 -2.10 -14.13
N ILE A 520 3.92 -1.37 -13.02
CA ILE A 520 3.83 -1.94 -11.67
C ILE A 520 2.40 -2.38 -11.36
N LYS A 521 1.41 -1.57 -11.75
CA LYS A 521 -0.02 -1.92 -11.69
C LYS A 521 -0.35 -3.18 -12.50
N LYS A 522 0.23 -3.29 -13.70
CA LYS A 522 0.11 -4.48 -14.56
C LYS A 522 0.72 -5.70 -13.91
N TYR A 523 1.95 -5.61 -13.39
CA TYR A 523 2.56 -6.73 -12.68
C TYR A 523 1.71 -7.16 -11.48
N ASN A 524 1.21 -6.22 -10.66
CA ASN A 524 0.34 -6.56 -9.54
C ASN A 524 -0.90 -7.34 -9.99
N ARG A 525 -1.64 -6.87 -11.00
CA ARG A 525 -2.80 -7.60 -11.53
C ARG A 525 -2.40 -9.00 -12.01
N THR A 526 -1.34 -9.09 -12.81
CA THR A 526 -0.87 -10.37 -13.36
C THR A 526 -0.52 -11.36 -12.26
N VAL A 527 0.25 -10.95 -11.25
CA VAL A 527 0.68 -11.86 -10.18
C VAL A 527 -0.47 -12.23 -9.24
N GLU A 528 -1.44 -11.34 -9.00
CA GLU A 528 -2.66 -11.67 -8.24
C GLU A 528 -3.43 -12.82 -8.90
N HIS A 529 -3.66 -12.76 -10.22
CA HIS A 529 -4.34 -13.83 -10.95
C HIS A 529 -3.49 -15.09 -11.10
N LEU A 530 -2.18 -14.95 -11.34
CA LEU A 530 -1.24 -16.07 -11.37
C LEU A 530 -1.25 -16.84 -10.05
N PHE A 531 -1.19 -16.14 -8.92
CA PHE A 531 -1.16 -16.75 -7.59
C PHE A 531 -2.51 -17.36 -7.20
N ARG A 532 -3.62 -16.70 -7.55
CA ARG A 532 -4.94 -17.32 -7.45
C ARG A 532 -4.97 -18.66 -8.18
N ASN A 533 -4.53 -18.69 -9.44
CA ASN A 533 -4.61 -19.89 -10.29
C ASN A 533 -3.66 -20.99 -9.80
N LEU A 534 -2.41 -20.67 -9.48
CA LEU A 534 -1.44 -21.67 -9.04
C LEU A 534 -1.85 -22.29 -7.71
N GLU A 535 -2.42 -21.52 -6.76
CA GLU A 535 -2.87 -22.06 -5.48
C GLU A 535 -4.09 -22.97 -5.66
N ILE A 536 -5.01 -22.64 -6.58
CA ILE A 536 -6.13 -23.51 -6.95
C ILE A 536 -5.61 -24.85 -7.47
N TRP A 537 -4.69 -24.83 -8.45
CA TRP A 537 -4.17 -26.05 -9.05
C TRP A 537 -3.33 -26.88 -8.08
N HIS A 538 -2.48 -26.25 -7.27
CA HIS A 538 -1.74 -26.95 -6.21
C HIS A 538 -2.67 -27.53 -5.14
N SER A 539 -3.76 -26.83 -4.82
CA SER A 539 -4.77 -27.34 -3.89
C SER A 539 -5.45 -28.58 -4.44
N PHE A 540 -5.82 -28.61 -5.72
CA PHE A 540 -6.41 -29.80 -6.33
C PHE A 540 -5.42 -30.95 -6.48
N ALA A 541 -4.19 -30.67 -6.93
CA ALA A 541 -3.14 -31.68 -7.02
C ALA A 541 -2.83 -32.29 -5.65
N SER A 542 -2.72 -31.47 -4.61
CA SER A 542 -2.48 -31.96 -3.25
C SER A 542 -3.68 -32.68 -2.67
N PHE A 543 -4.87 -32.08 -2.75
CA PHE A 543 -6.08 -32.60 -2.13
C PHE A 543 -6.58 -33.87 -2.84
N TYR A 544 -6.57 -33.98 -4.17
CA TYR A 544 -7.12 -35.14 -4.88
C TYR A 544 -6.08 -36.16 -5.31
N LEU A 545 -4.86 -35.73 -5.65
CA LEU A 545 -3.81 -36.61 -6.18
C LEU A 545 -2.72 -36.94 -5.14
N ASN A 546 -2.80 -36.35 -3.94
CA ASN A 546 -1.83 -36.49 -2.84
C ASN A 546 -0.42 -35.99 -3.20
N ASN A 547 -0.34 -34.96 -4.05
CA ASN A 547 0.91 -34.29 -4.36
C ASN A 547 1.33 -33.30 -3.26
N GLU A 548 2.62 -32.97 -3.23
CA GLU A 548 3.16 -31.97 -2.30
C GLU A 548 2.71 -30.56 -2.66
N TYR A 549 2.26 -29.78 -1.68
CA TYR A 549 1.96 -28.36 -1.84
C TYR A 549 3.20 -27.52 -1.49
N PRO A 550 3.75 -26.71 -2.40
CA PRO A 550 5.00 -25.95 -2.20
C PRO A 550 4.77 -24.69 -1.34
N LYS A 551 4.36 -24.88 -0.09
CA LYS A 551 3.91 -23.83 0.83
C LYS A 551 4.97 -22.76 1.07
N ASP A 552 6.21 -23.17 1.34
CA ASP A 552 7.26 -22.23 1.74
C ASP A 552 7.60 -21.24 0.63
N GLU A 553 7.69 -21.72 -0.61
CA GLU A 553 7.98 -20.86 -1.76
C GLU A 553 6.79 -19.96 -2.12
N ILE A 554 5.57 -20.49 -2.09
CA ILE A 554 4.34 -19.69 -2.27
C ILE A 554 4.28 -18.58 -1.22
N ASN A 555 4.55 -18.90 0.05
CA ASN A 555 4.55 -17.92 1.14
C ASN A 555 5.62 -16.84 0.97
N ARG A 556 6.82 -17.24 0.54
CA ARG A 556 7.93 -16.31 0.28
C ARG A 556 7.57 -15.31 -0.82
N LEU A 557 7.00 -15.79 -1.92
CA LEU A 557 6.59 -14.94 -3.04
C LEU A 557 5.37 -14.08 -2.70
N TRP A 558 4.41 -14.57 -1.92
CA TRP A 558 3.29 -13.76 -1.41
C TRP A 558 3.78 -12.58 -0.54
N LYS A 559 4.77 -12.80 0.34
CA LYS A 559 5.39 -11.71 1.09
C LYS A 559 6.00 -10.65 0.18
N LEU A 560 6.60 -11.06 -0.94
CA LEU A 560 7.18 -10.15 -1.93
C LEU A 560 6.11 -9.38 -2.72
N ILE A 561 4.97 -10.01 -3.04
CA ILE A 561 3.79 -9.34 -3.61
C ILE A 561 3.29 -8.27 -2.63
N MET A 562 3.03 -8.65 -1.38
CA MET A 562 2.51 -7.74 -0.35
C MET A 562 3.47 -6.59 -0.05
N LEU A 563 4.78 -6.83 -0.11
CA LEU A 563 5.80 -5.80 0.03
C LEU A 563 5.68 -4.74 -1.07
N ASN A 564 5.47 -5.16 -2.33
CA ASN A 564 5.30 -4.25 -3.46
C ASN A 564 3.93 -3.55 -3.48
N GLN A 565 2.97 -3.99 -2.64
CA GLN A 565 1.68 -3.34 -2.43
C GLN A 565 1.70 -2.21 -1.39
N PHE A 566 2.87 -1.87 -0.85
CA PHE A 566 3.05 -0.74 0.05
C PHE A 566 2.53 0.57 -0.58
N HIS A 567 1.95 1.46 0.24
CA HIS A 567 1.26 2.67 -0.24
C HIS A 567 2.14 3.70 -0.95
N ASP A 568 3.47 3.57 -0.95
CA ASP A 568 4.34 4.40 -1.82
C ASP A 568 5.00 3.64 -2.98
N ILE A 569 4.85 2.31 -3.03
CA ILE A 569 5.36 1.50 -4.13
C ILE A 569 4.27 1.33 -5.19
N ILE A 570 3.16 0.63 -4.86
CA ILE A 570 2.12 0.34 -5.84
C ILE A 570 1.47 1.61 -6.40
N PRO A 571 1.33 2.73 -5.67
CA PRO A 571 0.79 3.99 -6.20
C PRO A 571 1.69 4.72 -7.19
N GLY A 572 2.97 4.35 -7.33
CA GLY A 572 3.86 4.99 -8.30
C GLY A 572 4.46 6.31 -7.79
N THR A 573 4.74 6.41 -6.49
CA THR A 573 5.10 7.64 -5.77
C THR A 573 6.49 7.64 -5.14
N SER A 574 7.40 6.77 -5.59
CA SER A 574 8.77 6.62 -5.08
C SER A 574 9.85 7.01 -6.10
N ILE A 575 11.10 7.11 -5.67
CA ILE A 575 12.24 7.36 -6.58
C ILE A 575 12.50 6.17 -7.53
N GLU A 576 13.16 6.44 -8.66
CA GLU A 576 13.48 5.46 -9.71
C GLU A 576 14.09 4.14 -9.17
N SER A 577 15.04 4.22 -8.24
CA SER A 577 15.69 3.03 -7.67
C SER A 577 14.74 2.06 -6.96
N VAL A 578 13.61 2.56 -6.45
CA VAL A 578 12.55 1.71 -5.87
C VAL A 578 11.87 0.91 -6.97
N TYR A 579 11.60 1.52 -8.12
CA TYR A 579 10.99 0.84 -9.27
C TYR A 579 11.96 -0.09 -9.99
N GLU A 580 13.25 0.21 -10.01
CA GLU A 580 14.27 -0.74 -10.47
C GLU A 580 14.27 -2.03 -9.65
N LEU A 581 14.18 -1.92 -8.32
CA LEU A 581 14.09 -3.07 -7.43
C LEU A 581 12.73 -3.78 -7.58
N SER A 582 11.63 -3.03 -7.58
CA SER A 582 10.27 -3.56 -7.72
C SER A 582 10.11 -4.37 -9.01
N ARG A 583 10.63 -3.89 -10.15
CA ARG A 583 10.62 -4.64 -11.42
C ARG A 583 11.36 -5.98 -11.30
N LYS A 584 12.53 -6.03 -10.66
CA LYS A 584 13.28 -7.27 -10.44
C LYS A 584 12.51 -8.24 -9.55
N GLN A 585 11.88 -7.73 -8.49
CA GLN A 585 11.06 -8.53 -7.58
C GLN A 585 9.82 -9.10 -8.27
N TYR A 586 9.11 -8.29 -9.08
CA TYR A 586 7.99 -8.79 -9.88
C TYR A 586 8.41 -9.81 -10.94
N GLN A 587 9.57 -9.64 -11.57
CA GLN A 587 10.12 -10.65 -12.47
C GLN A 587 10.37 -11.98 -11.74
N GLU A 588 10.96 -11.94 -10.54
CA GLU A 588 11.15 -13.12 -9.70
C GLU A 588 9.81 -13.78 -9.34
N ILE A 589 8.80 -12.99 -8.97
CA ILE A 589 7.45 -13.49 -8.65
C ILE A 589 6.80 -14.16 -9.85
N VAL A 590 6.88 -13.56 -11.04
CA VAL A 590 6.30 -14.12 -12.27
C VAL A 590 7.01 -15.42 -12.65
N GLU A 591 8.34 -15.43 -12.71
CA GLU A 591 9.11 -16.61 -13.09
C GLU A 591 8.90 -17.77 -12.09
N GLY A 592 8.93 -17.49 -10.79
CA GLY A 592 8.66 -18.48 -9.74
C GLY A 592 7.21 -18.97 -9.77
N GLY A 593 6.25 -18.05 -9.92
CA GLY A 593 4.82 -18.36 -9.99
C GLY A 593 4.44 -19.21 -11.20
N GLU A 594 4.97 -18.90 -12.39
CA GLU A 594 4.76 -19.68 -13.61
C GLU A 594 5.34 -21.09 -13.49
N GLN A 595 6.54 -21.24 -12.91
CA GLN A 595 7.14 -22.55 -12.63
C GLN A 595 6.29 -23.39 -11.67
N LEU A 596 5.80 -22.77 -10.58
CA LEU A 596 4.90 -23.41 -9.64
C LEU A 596 3.59 -23.82 -10.31
N GLN A 597 2.96 -22.94 -11.08
CA GLN A 597 1.72 -23.24 -11.79
C GLN A 597 1.91 -24.40 -12.78
N ASN A 598 2.96 -24.35 -13.59
CA ASN A 598 3.27 -25.39 -14.57
C ASN A 598 3.47 -26.74 -13.89
N THR A 599 4.09 -26.77 -12.70
CA THR A 599 4.27 -28.00 -11.92
C THR A 599 2.93 -28.63 -11.54
N ALA A 600 2.01 -27.87 -10.93
CA ALA A 600 0.69 -28.38 -10.53
C ALA A 600 -0.14 -28.83 -11.74
N VAL A 601 -0.09 -28.05 -12.82
CA VAL A 601 -0.86 -28.32 -14.02
C VAL A 601 -0.36 -29.57 -14.74
N GLN A 602 0.96 -29.78 -14.85
CA GLN A 602 1.53 -31.01 -15.41
C GLN A 602 1.25 -32.24 -14.54
N GLN A 603 1.27 -32.07 -13.22
CA GLN A 603 0.89 -33.10 -12.27
C GLN A 603 -0.58 -33.55 -12.47
N ILE A 604 -1.50 -32.61 -12.66
CA ILE A 604 -2.90 -32.93 -12.98
C ILE A 604 -3.00 -33.57 -14.36
N ALA A 605 -2.38 -32.95 -15.38
CA ALA A 605 -2.47 -33.39 -16.76
C ALA A 605 -1.98 -34.83 -16.96
N SER A 606 -0.88 -35.22 -16.30
CA SER A 606 -0.35 -36.60 -16.36
C SER A 606 -1.26 -37.68 -15.77
N ASN A 607 -2.32 -37.30 -15.06
CA ASN A 607 -3.34 -38.21 -14.55
C ASN A 607 -4.62 -38.28 -15.41
N ILE A 608 -4.74 -37.45 -16.45
CA ILE A 608 -5.91 -37.41 -17.35
C ILE A 608 -5.80 -38.52 -18.39
N ASP A 609 -6.91 -39.20 -18.71
CA ASP A 609 -6.98 -40.06 -19.88
C ASP A 609 -6.99 -39.21 -21.14
N THR A 610 -5.90 -39.27 -21.91
CA THR A 610 -5.67 -38.46 -23.09
C THR A 610 -5.67 -39.28 -24.38
N GLU A 611 -6.04 -40.57 -24.29
CA GLU A 611 -6.27 -41.41 -25.46
C GLU A 611 -7.38 -40.80 -26.34
N GLY A 612 -7.14 -40.74 -27.65
CA GLY A 612 -8.10 -40.15 -28.58
C GLY A 612 -7.59 -40.01 -30.02
N PRO A 613 -8.30 -39.26 -30.87
CA PRO A 613 -8.10 -39.25 -32.31
C PRO A 613 -6.89 -38.44 -32.84
N GLY A 614 -6.04 -37.89 -31.97
CA GLY A 614 -4.91 -37.04 -32.39
C GLY A 614 -3.97 -36.63 -31.25
N GLU A 615 -3.21 -35.55 -31.41
CA GLU A 615 -2.34 -35.02 -30.35
C GLU A 615 -3.16 -34.30 -29.27
N PRO A 616 -3.12 -34.70 -27.98
CA PRO A 616 -3.98 -34.13 -26.97
C PRO A 616 -3.47 -32.77 -26.44
N TYR A 617 -4.42 -31.87 -26.22
CA TYR A 617 -4.27 -30.60 -25.54
C TYR A 617 -5.29 -30.51 -24.41
N VAL A 618 -4.83 -30.23 -23.19
CA VAL A 618 -5.68 -30.06 -22.01
C VAL A 618 -5.90 -28.57 -21.76
N ILE A 619 -7.16 -28.16 -21.73
CA ILE A 619 -7.58 -26.78 -21.55
C ILE A 619 -8.12 -26.63 -20.14
N PHE A 620 -7.44 -25.84 -19.30
CA PHE A 620 -7.83 -25.64 -17.91
C PHE A 620 -8.82 -24.48 -17.76
N ASN A 621 -9.62 -24.49 -16.69
CA ASN A 621 -10.51 -23.40 -16.30
C ASN A 621 -10.53 -23.29 -14.76
N SER A 622 -9.89 -22.24 -14.24
CA SER A 622 -9.82 -21.95 -12.79
C SER A 622 -10.98 -21.08 -12.30
N LEU A 623 -11.94 -20.73 -13.15
CA LEU A 623 -13.11 -19.94 -12.77
C LEU A 623 -14.24 -20.84 -12.26
N GLY A 624 -15.08 -20.28 -11.39
CA GLY A 624 -16.23 -20.96 -10.78
C GLY A 624 -17.48 -20.99 -11.64
N TRP A 625 -17.31 -21.03 -12.95
CA TRP A 625 -18.39 -21.25 -13.91
C TRP A 625 -17.83 -21.91 -15.15
N ASN A 626 -18.68 -22.69 -15.81
CA ASN A 626 -18.36 -23.21 -17.12
C ASN A 626 -18.26 -22.05 -18.10
N ARG A 627 -17.30 -22.12 -19.01
CA ARG A 627 -17.13 -21.07 -20.01
C ARG A 627 -16.68 -21.62 -21.34
N ASP A 628 -17.12 -20.95 -22.39
CA ASP A 628 -16.54 -21.14 -23.71
C ASP A 628 -15.16 -20.48 -23.73
N ARG A 629 -14.15 -21.18 -24.26
CA ARG A 629 -12.79 -20.67 -24.36
C ARG A 629 -12.36 -20.58 -25.80
N LEU A 630 -11.96 -19.39 -26.24
CA LEU A 630 -11.18 -19.22 -27.45
C LEU A 630 -9.72 -19.55 -27.12
N ILE A 631 -9.21 -20.66 -27.66
CA ILE A 631 -7.81 -21.06 -27.51
C ILE A 631 -7.03 -20.79 -28.79
N THR A 632 -5.72 -20.62 -28.67
CA THR A 632 -4.82 -20.43 -29.82
C THR A 632 -3.71 -21.47 -29.80
N ILE A 633 -3.59 -22.23 -30.89
CA ILE A 633 -2.45 -23.13 -31.14
C ILE A 633 -1.61 -22.54 -32.27
N LYS A 634 -0.32 -22.35 -32.03
CA LYS A 634 0.63 -21.77 -33.00
C LYS A 634 1.53 -22.85 -33.60
N GLY A 635 1.92 -22.67 -34.85
CA GLY A 635 2.80 -23.60 -35.56
C GLY A 635 3.04 -23.19 -37.00
N ASP A 636 3.70 -24.07 -37.76
CA ASP A 636 4.04 -23.79 -39.15
C ASP A 636 2.85 -23.99 -40.11
N LYS A 637 3.13 -23.94 -41.42
CA LYS A 637 2.11 -24.10 -42.47
C LYS A 637 1.39 -25.46 -42.41
N ALA A 638 1.95 -26.47 -41.75
CA ALA A 638 1.32 -27.77 -41.62
C ALA A 638 0.06 -27.72 -40.74
N LEU A 639 -0.09 -26.71 -39.86
CA LEU A 639 -1.31 -26.49 -39.10
C LEU A 639 -2.54 -26.25 -39.99
N ALA A 640 -2.36 -25.81 -41.24
CA ALA A 640 -3.48 -25.66 -42.18
C ALA A 640 -4.15 -27.01 -42.49
N ASN A 641 -3.44 -28.14 -42.30
CA ASN A 641 -3.97 -29.49 -42.48
C ASN A 641 -4.38 -30.13 -41.16
N LYS A 642 -4.55 -29.34 -40.10
CA LYS A 642 -4.93 -29.82 -38.76
C LYS A 642 -6.24 -29.18 -38.33
N SER A 643 -7.05 -29.92 -37.58
CA SER A 643 -8.25 -29.41 -36.91
C SER A 643 -8.24 -29.83 -35.45
N ILE A 644 -8.81 -28.98 -34.60
CA ILE A 644 -9.04 -29.30 -33.19
C ILE A 644 -10.40 -30.00 -33.09
N VAL A 645 -10.42 -31.20 -32.52
CA VAL A 645 -11.59 -32.07 -32.43
C VAL A 645 -11.87 -32.48 -30.98
N ASP A 646 -13.11 -32.87 -30.71
CA ASP A 646 -13.49 -33.55 -29.47
C ASP A 646 -13.05 -35.03 -29.44
N GLN A 647 -13.43 -35.74 -28.38
CA GLN A 647 -13.06 -37.15 -28.18
C GLN A 647 -13.63 -38.08 -29.25
N ASP A 648 -14.79 -37.72 -29.82
CA ASP A 648 -15.46 -38.47 -30.88
C ASP A 648 -14.93 -38.11 -32.29
N GLY A 649 -13.96 -37.19 -32.38
CA GLY A 649 -13.36 -36.73 -33.63
C GLY A 649 -14.17 -35.65 -34.36
N LYS A 650 -15.15 -35.03 -33.70
CA LYS A 650 -15.92 -33.93 -34.29
C LYS A 650 -15.15 -32.62 -34.13
N ALA A 651 -15.01 -31.89 -35.24
CA ALA A 651 -14.29 -30.62 -35.28
C ALA A 651 -15.03 -29.49 -34.54
N TYR A 652 -14.27 -28.67 -33.82
CA TYR A 652 -14.72 -27.40 -33.28
C TYR A 652 -14.65 -26.30 -34.36
N ALA A 653 -15.45 -25.25 -34.18
CA ALA A 653 -15.34 -24.05 -35.02
C ALA A 653 -13.98 -23.40 -34.78
N ALA A 654 -13.30 -23.00 -35.86
CA ALA A 654 -11.96 -22.44 -35.78
C ALA A 654 -11.64 -21.50 -36.94
N ASP A 655 -10.90 -20.44 -36.64
CA ASP A 655 -10.25 -19.57 -37.61
C ASP A 655 -8.77 -19.95 -37.77
N TYR A 656 -8.27 -19.85 -38.99
CA TYR A 656 -6.87 -20.10 -39.35
C TYR A 656 -6.24 -18.76 -39.73
N ILE A 657 -5.28 -18.27 -38.96
CA ILE A 657 -4.81 -16.88 -39.07
C ILE A 657 -3.30 -16.86 -39.24
N TRP A 658 -2.78 -16.10 -40.20
CA TRP A 658 -1.34 -15.83 -40.28
C TRP A 658 -0.95 -14.76 -39.27
N ASN A 659 0.00 -15.07 -38.40
CA ASN A 659 0.57 -14.05 -37.52
C ASN A 659 1.63 -13.21 -38.25
N LYS A 660 2.10 -12.15 -37.60
CA LYS A 660 3.09 -11.21 -38.17
C LYS A 660 4.44 -11.86 -38.46
N GLU A 661 4.76 -12.96 -37.80
CA GLU A 661 6.02 -13.71 -37.91
C GLU A 661 5.97 -14.77 -39.02
N GLY A 662 4.81 -14.92 -39.69
CA GLY A 662 4.62 -15.89 -40.77
C GLY A 662 4.27 -17.30 -40.29
N GLU A 663 3.96 -17.46 -39.00
CA GLU A 663 3.39 -18.69 -38.44
C GLU A 663 1.87 -18.71 -38.63
N LEU A 664 1.30 -19.91 -38.65
CA LEU A 664 -0.14 -20.10 -38.69
C LEU A 664 -0.67 -20.33 -37.28
N GLU A 665 -1.76 -19.68 -36.94
CA GLU A 665 -2.47 -19.83 -35.67
C GLU A 665 -3.84 -20.47 -35.94
N ILE A 666 -4.20 -21.51 -35.20
CA ILE A 666 -5.57 -22.04 -35.14
C ILE A 666 -6.21 -21.42 -33.91
N GLN A 667 -7.20 -20.55 -34.09
CA GLN A 667 -8.05 -20.04 -33.02
C GLN A 667 -9.34 -20.84 -33.00
N ALA A 668 -9.57 -21.63 -31.95
CA ALA A 668 -10.76 -22.49 -31.86
C ALA A 668 -11.61 -22.17 -30.64
N LEU A 669 -12.93 -22.17 -30.83
CA LEU A 669 -13.90 -22.01 -29.76
C LEU A 669 -14.21 -23.37 -29.13
N ILE A 670 -13.77 -23.54 -27.90
CA ILE A 670 -14.02 -24.75 -27.13
C ILE A 670 -15.17 -24.48 -26.16
N PRO A 671 -16.36 -25.01 -26.43
CA PRO A 671 -17.53 -24.72 -25.62
C PRO A 671 -17.47 -25.46 -24.29
N ASP A 672 -18.08 -24.87 -23.27
CA ASP A 672 -18.38 -25.53 -21.99
C ASP A 672 -17.15 -26.24 -21.38
N VAL A 673 -16.08 -25.47 -21.17
CA VAL A 673 -14.93 -25.95 -20.38
C VAL A 673 -15.33 -25.95 -18.90
N PRO A 674 -15.30 -27.11 -18.21
CA PRO A 674 -15.85 -27.23 -16.86
C PRO A 674 -15.21 -26.27 -15.86
N GLN A 675 -16.03 -25.68 -14.98
CA GLN A 675 -15.58 -24.86 -13.85
C GLN A 675 -14.56 -25.59 -12.97
N PHE A 676 -13.59 -24.87 -12.41
CA PHE A 676 -12.54 -25.43 -11.55
C PHE A 676 -12.02 -26.79 -12.06
N GLY A 677 -11.73 -26.86 -13.35
CA GLY A 677 -11.65 -28.11 -14.08
C GLY A 677 -10.88 -27.97 -15.38
N TYR A 678 -11.09 -28.94 -16.27
CA TYR A 678 -10.40 -28.98 -17.55
C TYR A 678 -11.19 -29.76 -18.60
N LYS A 679 -10.78 -29.62 -19.86
CA LYS A 679 -11.29 -30.36 -21.02
C LYS A 679 -10.16 -30.69 -21.98
N THR A 680 -10.04 -31.95 -22.35
CA THR A 680 -9.09 -32.42 -23.37
C THR A 680 -9.71 -32.28 -24.76
N VAL A 681 -8.90 -31.79 -25.69
CA VAL A 681 -9.19 -31.72 -27.13
C VAL A 681 -8.02 -32.31 -27.90
N TRP A 682 -8.23 -32.74 -29.15
CA TRP A 682 -7.19 -33.38 -29.94
C TRP A 682 -6.92 -32.62 -31.23
N LEU A 683 -5.66 -32.47 -31.58
CA LEU A 683 -5.23 -31.95 -32.88
C LEU A 683 -5.04 -33.12 -33.84
N THR A 684 -5.89 -33.22 -34.85
CA THR A 684 -5.89 -34.33 -35.83
C THR A 684 -5.75 -33.82 -37.27
N ASP A 685 -5.40 -34.72 -38.18
CA ASP A 685 -5.29 -34.40 -39.60
C ASP A 685 -6.67 -34.13 -40.23
N THR A 686 -6.74 -33.10 -41.07
CA THR A 686 -7.92 -32.73 -41.83
C THR A 686 -7.56 -32.26 -43.23
N ALA A 687 -8.57 -32.05 -44.07
CA ALA A 687 -8.38 -31.38 -45.36
C ALA A 687 -7.86 -29.96 -45.14
N GLN A 688 -7.00 -29.49 -46.05
CA GLN A 688 -6.38 -28.17 -45.95
C GLN A 688 -7.44 -27.07 -45.77
N GLN A 689 -7.36 -26.37 -44.65
CA GLN A 689 -8.20 -25.24 -44.30
C GLN A 689 -7.63 -23.96 -44.92
N LYS A 690 -8.54 -23.06 -45.29
CA LYS A 690 -8.16 -21.78 -45.87
C LYS A 690 -8.00 -20.73 -44.76
N PRO A 691 -6.84 -20.07 -44.66
CA PRO A 691 -6.67 -18.98 -43.71
C PRO A 691 -7.64 -17.82 -43.94
N ALA A 692 -8.05 -17.16 -42.86
CA ALA A 692 -8.78 -15.90 -42.89
C ALA A 692 -7.95 -14.84 -43.62
N GLU A 693 -8.58 -14.18 -44.59
CA GLU A 693 -7.90 -13.25 -45.48
C GLU A 693 -8.12 -11.80 -45.02
N PRO A 694 -7.14 -10.91 -45.24
CA PRO A 694 -7.33 -9.48 -45.10
C PRO A 694 -8.44 -8.97 -46.04
N GLN A 695 -9.18 -7.96 -45.60
CA GLN A 695 -10.16 -7.25 -46.43
C GLN A 695 -9.78 -5.77 -46.62
N ALA A 696 -10.36 -5.13 -47.65
CA ALA A 696 -10.14 -3.71 -47.87
C ALA A 696 -10.88 -2.89 -46.78
N PHE A 697 -10.14 -2.06 -46.06
CA PHE A 697 -10.73 -1.13 -45.10
C PHE A 697 -11.23 0.13 -45.81
N ASN A 698 -12.52 0.45 -45.66
CA ASN A 698 -13.18 1.60 -46.32
C ASN A 698 -13.81 2.59 -45.32
N GLY A 699 -13.39 2.55 -44.06
CA GLY A 699 -13.95 3.37 -42.97
C GLY A 699 -15.27 2.83 -42.40
N LYS A 700 -15.71 1.63 -42.81
CA LYS A 700 -16.87 0.93 -42.25
C LYS A 700 -16.51 -0.52 -41.97
N TRP A 701 -17.13 -1.10 -40.95
CA TRP A 701 -17.01 -2.52 -40.64
C TRP A 701 -18.35 -3.09 -40.15
N GLU A 702 -18.61 -4.36 -40.44
CA GLU A 702 -19.83 -5.03 -40.00
C GLU A 702 -19.47 -6.44 -39.52
N THR A 703 -19.82 -6.74 -38.27
CA THR A 703 -19.58 -8.03 -37.62
C THR A 703 -20.89 -8.78 -37.44
N ALA A 704 -20.88 -9.97 -36.82
CA ALA A 704 -22.12 -10.64 -36.43
C ALA A 704 -23.01 -9.79 -35.50
N ASN A 705 -22.39 -9.00 -34.61
CA ASN A 705 -23.07 -8.29 -33.52
C ASN A 705 -23.26 -6.79 -33.80
N TYR A 706 -22.39 -6.17 -34.60
CA TYR A 706 -22.29 -4.72 -34.70
C TYR A 706 -22.19 -4.19 -36.13
N LYS A 707 -22.62 -2.95 -36.34
CA LYS A 707 -22.23 -2.13 -37.50
C LYS A 707 -21.41 -0.94 -37.01
N ILE A 708 -20.25 -0.72 -37.60
CA ILE A 708 -19.28 0.28 -37.14
C ILE A 708 -18.95 1.23 -38.28
N THR A 709 -18.90 2.52 -37.97
CA THR A 709 -18.37 3.55 -38.88
C THR A 709 -17.22 4.27 -38.20
N PHE A 710 -16.16 4.54 -38.95
CA PHE A 710 -14.97 5.23 -38.48
C PHE A 710 -14.88 6.64 -39.10
N ASN A 711 -14.34 7.59 -38.35
CA ASN A 711 -14.02 8.92 -38.89
C ASN A 711 -12.70 8.90 -39.69
N GLU A 712 -12.32 10.06 -40.24
CA GLU A 712 -11.07 10.23 -41.00
C GLU A 712 -9.79 9.95 -40.19
N ASN A 713 -9.87 10.02 -38.85
CA ASN A 713 -8.78 9.72 -37.94
C ASN A 713 -8.79 8.26 -37.45
N GLY A 714 -9.67 7.40 -37.97
CA GLY A 714 -9.74 5.97 -37.61
C GLY A 714 -10.38 5.69 -36.25
N PHE A 715 -11.04 6.66 -35.63
CA PHE A 715 -11.81 6.47 -34.40
C PHE A 715 -13.28 6.14 -34.70
N ILE A 716 -13.97 5.50 -33.75
CA ILE A 716 -15.35 5.03 -33.94
C ILE A 716 -16.30 6.24 -33.93
N ALA A 717 -16.95 6.52 -35.05
CA ALA A 717 -17.96 7.57 -35.21
C ALA A 717 -19.41 7.05 -35.02
N GLY A 718 -19.60 5.73 -35.08
CA GLY A 718 -20.89 5.08 -34.89
C GLY A 718 -20.69 3.60 -34.58
N LEU A 719 -21.49 3.08 -33.66
CA LEU A 719 -21.45 1.68 -33.22
C LEU A 719 -22.89 1.25 -32.96
N TYR A 720 -23.46 0.54 -33.92
CA TYR A 720 -24.83 0.05 -33.85
C TYR A 720 -24.85 -1.38 -33.31
N ASP A 721 -25.57 -1.60 -32.20
CA ASP A 721 -25.87 -2.94 -31.70
C ASP A 721 -27.05 -3.53 -32.46
N LYS A 722 -26.80 -4.59 -33.23
CA LYS A 722 -27.83 -5.23 -34.06
C LYS A 722 -28.92 -5.93 -33.25
N SER A 723 -28.56 -6.45 -32.07
CA SER A 723 -29.49 -7.22 -31.23
C SER A 723 -30.43 -6.32 -30.44
N ALA A 724 -29.94 -5.15 -30.02
CA ALA A 724 -30.70 -4.16 -29.27
C ALA A 724 -31.31 -3.07 -30.17
N ASP A 725 -31.05 -3.13 -31.48
CA ASP A 725 -31.55 -2.21 -32.50
C ASP A 725 -31.30 -0.73 -32.12
N ARG A 726 -30.07 -0.41 -31.70
CA ARG A 726 -29.72 0.93 -31.19
C ARG A 726 -28.28 1.34 -31.46
N GLU A 727 -28.07 2.66 -31.52
CA GLU A 727 -26.74 3.26 -31.44
C GLU A 727 -26.20 3.24 -30.01
N VAL A 728 -24.98 2.73 -29.86
CA VAL A 728 -24.23 2.68 -28.60
C VAL A 728 -23.51 3.99 -28.34
N ILE A 729 -23.07 4.72 -29.38
CA ILE A 729 -22.35 5.99 -29.25
C ILE A 729 -23.31 7.17 -29.47
N GLN A 730 -23.08 8.26 -28.74
CA GLN A 730 -23.88 9.47 -28.89
C GLN A 730 -23.74 10.09 -30.28
N ALA A 731 -24.84 10.62 -30.80
CA ALA A 731 -24.85 11.29 -32.10
C ALA A 731 -23.82 12.42 -32.17
N GLY A 732 -22.96 12.38 -33.20
CA GLY A 732 -21.92 13.39 -33.44
C GLY A 732 -20.70 13.30 -32.51
N GLN A 733 -20.62 12.28 -31.65
CA GLN A 733 -19.47 12.02 -30.80
C GLN A 733 -18.58 10.90 -31.38
N ILE A 734 -17.37 10.77 -30.83
CA ILE A 734 -16.37 9.79 -31.27
C ILE A 734 -15.96 8.92 -30.07
N ALA A 735 -15.87 7.61 -30.27
CA ALA A 735 -15.50 6.62 -29.27
C ALA A 735 -14.19 5.92 -29.59
N ASN A 736 -13.61 5.28 -28.57
CA ASN A 736 -12.23 4.82 -28.57
C ASN A 736 -11.26 5.96 -28.93
N GLU A 737 -11.61 7.19 -28.53
CA GLU A 737 -10.79 8.37 -28.80
C GLU A 737 -9.64 8.39 -27.78
N LEU A 738 -8.41 8.32 -28.29
CA LEU A 738 -7.19 8.49 -27.49
C LEU A 738 -6.97 9.99 -27.25
N GLN A 739 -7.21 10.43 -26.01
CA GLN A 739 -7.16 11.83 -25.58
C GLN A 739 -5.89 12.09 -24.79
N LEU A 740 -5.07 13.03 -25.27
CA LEU A 740 -3.87 13.50 -24.58
C LEU A 740 -4.17 14.84 -23.87
N PHE A 741 -3.75 14.97 -22.62
CA PHE A 741 -3.91 16.18 -21.82
C PHE A 741 -2.55 16.65 -21.28
N ASP A 742 -2.39 17.96 -21.13
CA ASP A 742 -1.34 18.49 -20.24
C ASP A 742 -1.65 18.07 -18.80
N ASP A 743 -0.61 17.61 -18.09
CA ASP A 743 -0.72 17.10 -16.73
C ASP A 743 0.34 17.75 -15.85
N LEU A 744 -0.06 18.86 -15.23
CA LEU A 744 0.77 19.70 -14.37
C LEU A 744 0.00 19.98 -13.08
N PRO A 745 -0.10 19.01 -12.16
CA PRO A 745 -0.77 19.21 -10.89
C PRO A 745 -0.08 20.30 -10.05
N THR A 746 -0.80 20.83 -9.06
CA THR A 746 -0.36 22.00 -8.29
C THR A 746 0.75 21.68 -7.28
N ASP A 747 0.60 20.57 -6.54
CA ASP A 747 1.48 20.27 -5.40
C ASP A 747 2.34 19.02 -5.61
N TRP A 748 1.76 17.88 -5.98
CA TRP A 748 2.50 16.60 -6.04
C TRP A 748 2.36 15.92 -7.41
N ASP A 749 3.44 15.89 -8.20
CA ASP A 749 3.44 15.45 -9.60
C ASP A 749 2.95 14.01 -9.80
N ALA A 750 3.70 13.01 -9.32
CA ALA A 750 3.31 11.61 -9.46
C ALA A 750 1.99 11.25 -8.76
N TRP A 751 1.63 11.97 -7.69
CA TRP A 751 0.44 11.66 -6.89
C TRP A 751 -0.84 12.23 -7.47
N ASP A 752 -0.87 13.48 -7.93
CA ASP A 752 -2.09 14.20 -8.26
C ASP A 752 -2.31 14.32 -9.76
N ILE A 753 -3.57 14.41 -10.18
CA ILE A 753 -3.96 14.88 -11.52
C ILE A 753 -4.53 16.29 -11.36
N ASP A 754 -4.22 17.20 -12.28
CA ASP A 754 -4.85 18.52 -12.31
C ASP A 754 -6.39 18.37 -12.41
N PRO A 755 -7.19 18.89 -11.45
CA PRO A 755 -8.65 18.79 -11.50
C PRO A 755 -9.29 19.42 -12.75
N LYS A 756 -8.54 20.26 -13.49
CA LYS A 756 -8.95 20.91 -14.74
C LYS A 756 -8.34 20.27 -15.99
N PHE A 757 -7.70 19.10 -15.89
CA PHE A 757 -7.06 18.42 -17.02
C PHE A 757 -7.96 18.36 -18.27
N ALA A 758 -9.28 18.14 -18.09
CA ALA A 758 -10.24 18.03 -19.20
C ALA A 758 -10.30 19.28 -20.09
N SER A 759 -10.00 20.47 -19.55
CA SER A 759 -9.92 21.73 -20.31
C SER A 759 -8.60 21.91 -21.07
N GLN A 760 -7.63 21.04 -20.82
CA GLN A 760 -6.24 21.08 -21.33
C GLN A 760 -5.98 19.96 -22.35
N LYS A 761 -7.04 19.50 -23.04
CA LYS A 761 -6.93 18.48 -24.09
C LYS A 761 -6.13 19.02 -25.28
N LEU A 762 -5.17 18.22 -25.75
CA LEU A 762 -4.39 18.49 -26.95
C LEU A 762 -5.06 17.86 -28.19
N ASN A 763 -5.04 18.57 -29.31
CA ASN A 763 -5.55 18.09 -30.59
C ASN A 763 -4.40 17.83 -31.56
N ASN A 764 -3.59 16.81 -31.27
CA ASN A 764 -2.34 16.49 -31.99
C ASN A 764 -2.23 15.01 -32.38
N THR A 765 -3.36 14.37 -32.65
CA THR A 765 -3.42 12.99 -33.10
C THR A 765 -3.48 12.91 -34.63
N THR A 766 -2.68 12.04 -35.23
CA THR A 766 -2.68 11.78 -36.68
C THR A 766 -2.72 10.28 -36.92
N LEU A 767 -3.68 9.81 -37.73
CA LEU A 767 -3.74 8.42 -38.18
C LEU A 767 -2.58 8.15 -39.16
N LEU A 768 -1.77 7.15 -38.85
CA LEU A 768 -0.65 6.70 -39.67
C LEU A 768 -1.04 5.49 -40.53
N GLU A 769 -1.74 4.53 -39.94
CA GLU A 769 -2.14 3.29 -40.62
C GLU A 769 -3.52 2.84 -40.14
N SER A 770 -4.33 2.33 -41.06
CA SER A 770 -5.54 1.56 -40.75
C SER A 770 -5.70 0.43 -41.74
N LYS A 771 -6.00 -0.78 -41.26
CA LYS A 771 -6.23 -1.96 -42.12
C LYS A 771 -7.04 -3.02 -41.39
N VAL A 772 -7.70 -3.87 -42.16
CA VAL A 772 -8.23 -5.15 -41.66
C VAL A 772 -7.08 -6.15 -41.71
N VAL A 773 -6.73 -6.75 -40.58
CA VAL A 773 -5.70 -7.79 -40.50
C VAL A 773 -6.26 -9.09 -41.04
N TYR A 774 -7.44 -9.49 -40.55
CA TYR A 774 -8.21 -10.61 -41.06
C TYR A 774 -9.69 -10.44 -40.71
N ALA A 775 -10.54 -11.15 -41.44
CA ALA A 775 -11.96 -11.30 -41.13
C ALA A 775 -12.29 -12.79 -41.03
N GLY A 776 -12.59 -13.25 -39.82
CA GLY A 776 -12.82 -14.65 -39.47
C GLY A 776 -14.28 -14.95 -39.17
N GLU A 777 -14.55 -16.23 -38.89
CA GLU A 777 -15.86 -16.67 -38.42
C GLU A 777 -16.06 -16.34 -36.93
N LEU A 778 -15.03 -16.53 -36.11
CA LEU A 778 -15.06 -16.33 -34.66
C LEU A 778 -14.62 -14.92 -34.27
N THR A 779 -13.62 -14.38 -34.96
CA THR A 779 -13.08 -13.05 -34.66
C THR A 779 -12.79 -12.26 -35.93
N ASP A 780 -12.92 -10.94 -35.83
CA ASP A 780 -12.34 -10.00 -36.79
C ASP A 780 -11.23 -9.19 -36.10
N GLU A 781 -10.17 -8.86 -36.82
CA GLU A 781 -9.14 -7.96 -36.31
C GLU A 781 -8.87 -6.80 -37.25
N LEU A 782 -9.01 -5.59 -36.71
CA LEU A 782 -8.61 -4.34 -37.35
C LEU A 782 -7.37 -3.79 -36.64
N PHE A 783 -6.46 -3.21 -37.41
CA PHE A 783 -5.25 -2.58 -36.90
C PHE A 783 -5.28 -1.10 -37.21
N PHE A 784 -4.92 -0.31 -36.19
CA PHE A 784 -4.77 1.14 -36.29
C PHE A 784 -3.44 1.56 -35.68
N GLN A 785 -2.82 2.58 -36.26
CA GLN A 785 -1.64 3.22 -35.70
C GLN A 785 -1.78 4.72 -35.76
N TRP A 786 -1.49 5.40 -34.66
CA TRP A 786 -1.54 6.85 -34.54
C TRP A 786 -0.20 7.41 -34.06
N LYS A 787 0.16 8.58 -34.56
CA LYS A 787 1.07 9.48 -33.86
C LYS A 787 0.26 10.37 -32.94
N ILE A 788 0.63 10.43 -31.66
CA ILE A 788 0.01 11.30 -30.66
C ILE A 788 1.14 12.09 -30.01
N ASN A 789 1.21 13.38 -30.32
CA ASN A 789 2.35 14.23 -29.96
C ASN A 789 3.71 13.62 -30.37
N ASP A 790 4.55 13.22 -29.41
CA ASP A 790 5.87 12.64 -29.62
C ASP A 790 5.85 11.09 -29.56
N SER A 791 4.70 10.51 -29.20
CA SER A 791 4.49 9.09 -29.00
C SER A 791 3.78 8.41 -30.18
N VAL A 792 3.91 7.09 -30.27
CA VAL A 792 3.21 6.27 -31.26
C VAL A 792 2.36 5.24 -30.54
N VAL A 793 1.08 5.17 -30.90
CA VAL A 793 0.13 4.18 -30.38
C VAL A 793 -0.26 3.23 -31.50
N SER A 794 -0.06 1.94 -31.29
CA SER A 794 -0.54 0.87 -32.17
C SER A 794 -1.63 0.08 -31.46
N GLN A 795 -2.77 -0.13 -32.10
CA GLN A 795 -3.89 -0.83 -31.50
C GLN A 795 -4.47 -1.89 -32.42
N ARG A 796 -4.68 -3.08 -31.87
CA ARG A 796 -5.45 -4.17 -32.48
C ARG A 796 -6.84 -4.15 -31.87
N MET A 797 -7.83 -3.83 -32.68
CA MET A 797 -9.25 -3.86 -32.33
C MET A 797 -9.81 -5.20 -32.78
N ILE A 798 -10.12 -6.06 -31.82
CA ILE A 798 -10.58 -7.43 -32.06
C ILE A 798 -12.06 -7.50 -31.70
N PHE A 799 -12.89 -7.86 -32.67
CA PHE A 799 -14.31 -8.11 -32.44
C PHE A 799 -14.52 -9.59 -32.19
N ASP A 800 -14.92 -9.94 -30.98
CA ASP A 800 -15.25 -11.31 -30.62
C ASP A 800 -16.73 -11.57 -30.95
N HIS A 801 -16.98 -12.45 -31.92
CA HIS A 801 -18.34 -12.78 -32.36
C HIS A 801 -19.09 -13.64 -31.34
N THR A 802 -18.36 -14.30 -30.44
CA THR A 802 -18.87 -15.26 -29.46
C THR A 802 -19.27 -14.60 -28.14
N THR A 803 -18.48 -13.61 -27.68
CA THR A 803 -18.74 -12.90 -26.41
C THR A 803 -19.36 -11.51 -26.57
N ARG A 804 -19.39 -10.98 -27.81
CA ARG A 804 -19.79 -9.60 -28.14
C ARG A 804 -18.83 -8.53 -27.61
N LEU A 805 -17.70 -8.91 -27.02
CA LEU A 805 -16.67 -7.99 -26.56
C LEU A 805 -15.94 -7.37 -27.75
N ILE A 806 -15.59 -6.10 -27.61
CA ILE A 806 -14.67 -5.42 -28.51
C ILE A 806 -13.39 -5.20 -27.73
N HIS A 807 -12.35 -5.97 -28.03
CA HIS A 807 -11.06 -5.89 -27.34
C HIS A 807 -10.14 -4.88 -28.03
N PHE A 808 -9.45 -4.08 -27.23
CA PHE A 808 -8.48 -3.09 -27.69
C PHE A 808 -7.11 -3.44 -27.10
N ARG A 809 -6.32 -4.22 -27.84
CA ARG A 809 -4.94 -4.53 -27.44
C ARG A 809 -4.02 -3.41 -27.91
N THR A 810 -3.45 -2.67 -26.97
CA THR A 810 -2.77 -1.41 -27.23
C THR A 810 -1.30 -1.52 -26.86
N HIS A 811 -0.44 -1.18 -27.82
CA HIS A 811 1.00 -0.95 -27.61
C HIS A 811 1.29 0.54 -27.78
N VAL A 812 2.06 1.12 -26.86
CA VAL A 812 2.42 2.54 -26.86
C VAL A 812 3.93 2.68 -26.70
N ASP A 813 4.60 3.30 -27.66
CA ASP A 813 5.96 3.84 -27.48
C ASP A 813 5.81 5.23 -26.86
N TRP A 814 5.81 5.29 -25.51
CA TRP A 814 5.47 6.48 -24.74
C TRP A 814 6.71 7.34 -24.47
N LYS A 815 6.71 8.55 -25.05
CA LYS A 815 7.83 9.51 -24.98
C LYS A 815 7.43 10.87 -24.41
N GLU A 816 6.21 10.97 -23.89
CA GLU A 816 5.67 12.22 -23.39
C GLU A 816 6.32 12.68 -22.09
N THR A 817 6.13 13.95 -21.76
CA THR A 817 6.54 14.56 -20.50
C THR A 817 5.40 15.43 -19.96
N ASN A 818 5.02 15.20 -18.71
CA ASN A 818 3.90 15.86 -18.03
C ASN A 818 2.64 15.79 -18.90
N LYS A 819 2.27 14.57 -19.30
CA LYS A 819 1.05 14.28 -20.05
C LYS A 819 0.26 13.15 -19.38
N LEU A 820 -1.05 13.22 -19.58
CA LEU A 820 -2.01 12.17 -19.23
C LEU A 820 -2.69 11.68 -20.51
N LEU A 821 -2.58 10.39 -20.80
CA LEU A 821 -3.29 9.73 -21.89
C LEU A 821 -4.51 9.00 -21.33
N LYS A 822 -5.69 9.26 -21.89
CA LYS A 822 -6.93 8.53 -21.58
C LYS A 822 -7.60 8.03 -22.86
N VAL A 823 -8.50 7.06 -22.72
CA VAL A 823 -9.43 6.64 -23.80
C VAL A 823 -10.87 6.96 -23.42
N ALA A 824 -11.63 7.58 -24.33
CA ALA A 824 -13.01 8.01 -24.08
C ALA A 824 -14.05 7.26 -24.94
N PHE A 825 -15.19 6.96 -24.29
CA PHE A 825 -16.37 6.34 -24.88
C PHE A 825 -17.64 7.13 -24.50
N PRO A 826 -18.04 8.13 -25.32
CA PRO A 826 -19.28 8.86 -25.15
C PRO A 826 -20.47 8.02 -25.58
N VAL A 827 -20.98 7.20 -24.67
CA VAL A 827 -22.07 6.24 -24.90
C VAL A 827 -23.44 6.90 -24.86
N ASN A 828 -24.39 6.38 -25.63
CA ASN A 828 -25.78 6.81 -25.63
C ASN A 828 -26.58 6.09 -24.55
N VAL A 829 -26.11 6.16 -23.31
CA VAL A 829 -26.75 5.61 -22.11
C VAL A 829 -26.88 6.73 -21.09
N PHE A 830 -28.06 6.88 -20.48
CA PHE A 830 -28.29 7.95 -19.50
C PHE A 830 -28.56 7.38 -18.10
N SER A 831 -27.63 7.63 -17.19
CA SER A 831 -27.78 7.30 -15.77
C SER A 831 -27.14 8.38 -14.89
N PRO A 832 -27.75 8.73 -13.74
CA PRO A 832 -27.14 9.62 -12.76
C PRO A 832 -25.96 8.98 -12.02
N PHE A 833 -25.76 7.66 -12.13
CA PHE A 833 -24.68 6.93 -11.46
C PHE A 833 -23.98 5.94 -12.40
N ALA A 834 -22.68 5.77 -12.18
CA ALA A 834 -21.88 4.69 -12.74
C ALA A 834 -21.47 3.71 -11.62
N THR A 835 -21.34 2.43 -11.96
CA THR A 835 -20.91 1.39 -11.02
C THR A 835 -19.46 1.00 -11.29
N TYR A 836 -18.68 0.84 -10.23
CA TYR A 836 -17.26 0.48 -10.29
C TYR A 836 -17.01 -0.75 -9.44
N GLU A 837 -16.21 -1.69 -9.95
CA GLU A 837 -15.72 -2.80 -9.14
C GLU A 837 -14.69 -2.29 -8.12
N ILE A 838 -14.83 -2.75 -6.87
CA ILE A 838 -13.86 -2.57 -5.79
C ILE A 838 -13.47 -3.94 -5.22
N PRO A 839 -12.45 -4.05 -4.35
CA PRO A 839 -12.14 -5.32 -3.68
C PRO A 839 -13.40 -5.94 -3.04
N PHE A 840 -13.76 -7.16 -3.44
CA PHE A 840 -14.93 -7.90 -2.95
C PHE A 840 -16.30 -7.19 -3.07
N GLY A 841 -16.51 -6.34 -4.07
CA GLY A 841 -17.83 -5.76 -4.30
C GLY A 841 -17.85 -4.63 -5.32
N THR A 842 -18.85 -3.75 -5.21
CA THR A 842 -18.99 -2.58 -6.10
C THR A 842 -19.44 -1.34 -5.34
N VAL A 843 -19.17 -0.17 -5.91
CA VAL A 843 -19.71 1.12 -5.45
C VAL A 843 -20.32 1.89 -6.60
N THR A 844 -21.31 2.73 -6.31
CA THR A 844 -21.90 3.65 -7.28
C THR A 844 -21.38 5.06 -7.05
N ARG A 845 -20.99 5.75 -8.12
CA ARG A 845 -20.60 7.17 -8.05
C ARG A 845 -21.40 8.03 -9.03
N PRO A 846 -21.69 9.29 -8.67
CA PRO A 846 -22.47 10.19 -9.50
C PRO A 846 -21.73 10.59 -10.78
N THR A 847 -22.48 10.59 -11.88
CA THR A 847 -22.00 11.04 -13.20
C THR A 847 -22.08 12.57 -13.35
N HIS A 848 -22.58 13.29 -12.34
CA HIS A 848 -22.70 14.75 -12.33
C HIS A 848 -21.85 15.37 -11.20
N ASN A 849 -21.92 16.71 -11.08
CA ASN A 849 -21.05 17.53 -10.23
C ASN A 849 -21.85 18.57 -9.40
N ASN A 850 -23.02 18.18 -8.89
CA ASN A 850 -23.95 19.08 -8.19
C ASN A 850 -23.44 19.52 -6.82
N THR A 851 -22.68 18.67 -6.12
CA THR A 851 -22.07 19.01 -4.83
C THR A 851 -20.54 18.98 -4.92
N THR A 852 -19.87 19.58 -3.93
CA THR A 852 -18.41 19.58 -3.83
C THR A 852 -17.84 18.16 -3.68
N TRP A 853 -18.56 17.25 -3.02
CA TRP A 853 -18.19 15.83 -2.92
C TRP A 853 -18.23 15.12 -4.27
N GLU A 854 -19.21 15.46 -5.11
CA GLU A 854 -19.35 14.88 -6.46
C GLU A 854 -18.30 15.45 -7.43
N GLN A 855 -17.97 16.74 -7.28
CA GLN A 855 -16.91 17.42 -8.02
C GLN A 855 -15.52 16.83 -7.71
N ALA A 856 -15.28 16.48 -6.45
CA ALA A 856 -14.03 15.86 -6.02
C ALA A 856 -13.81 14.47 -6.67
N GLN A 857 -14.86 13.80 -7.14
CA GLN A 857 -14.79 12.48 -7.78
C GLN A 857 -14.63 12.59 -9.30
N PHE A 858 -13.64 13.37 -9.76
CA PHE A 858 -13.32 13.52 -11.18
C PHE A 858 -12.37 12.44 -11.71
N GLU A 859 -11.74 11.67 -10.82
CA GLU A 859 -10.92 10.50 -11.10
C GLU A 859 -11.12 9.53 -9.92
N VAL A 860 -11.46 8.28 -10.21
CA VAL A 860 -11.83 7.29 -9.18
C VAL A 860 -11.19 5.95 -9.49
N CYS A 861 -10.93 5.17 -8.44
CA CYS A 861 -10.43 3.81 -8.61
C CYS A 861 -11.57 2.85 -9.01
N GLY A 862 -11.32 2.01 -10.02
CA GLY A 862 -12.11 0.84 -10.37
C GLY A 862 -11.17 -0.33 -10.67
N GLN A 863 -11.55 -1.55 -10.27
CA GLN A 863 -10.70 -2.73 -10.37
C GLN A 863 -10.57 -3.24 -11.83
N LYS A 864 -11.44 -4.13 -12.29
CA LYS A 864 -11.38 -4.72 -13.64
C LYS A 864 -12.41 -4.09 -14.57
N TRP A 865 -13.40 -3.40 -14.05
CA TRP A 865 -14.46 -2.79 -14.86
C TRP A 865 -15.13 -1.59 -14.19
N ALA A 866 -15.67 -0.72 -15.05
CA ALA A 866 -16.68 0.27 -14.70
C ALA A 866 -17.87 0.13 -15.67
N ASP A 867 -19.07 0.46 -15.21
CA ASP A 867 -20.30 0.30 -15.97
C ASP A 867 -21.21 1.54 -15.88
N LEU A 868 -21.81 1.87 -17.02
CA LEU A 868 -22.90 2.84 -17.11
C LEU A 868 -24.11 2.14 -17.73
N SER A 869 -25.16 1.94 -16.93
CA SER A 869 -26.39 1.27 -17.35
C SER A 869 -27.62 2.14 -17.09
N GLU A 870 -28.55 2.14 -18.05
CA GLU A 870 -29.93 2.58 -17.87
C GLU A 870 -30.84 1.34 -17.71
N GLY A 871 -32.16 1.52 -17.61
CA GLY A 871 -33.06 0.44 -17.20
C GLY A 871 -33.06 -0.83 -18.07
N SER A 872 -32.70 -0.76 -19.35
CA SER A 872 -32.74 -1.92 -20.26
C SER A 872 -31.47 -2.11 -21.09
N TYR A 873 -30.42 -1.33 -20.85
CA TYR A 873 -29.19 -1.37 -21.64
C TYR A 873 -28.04 -0.72 -20.89
N GLY A 874 -26.83 -1.21 -21.11
CA GLY A 874 -25.65 -0.62 -20.54
C GLY A 874 -24.41 -0.84 -21.37
N VAL A 875 -23.33 -0.21 -20.91
CA VAL A 875 -22.01 -0.39 -21.48
C VAL A 875 -21.02 -0.50 -20.34
N SER A 876 -20.32 -1.64 -20.28
CA SER A 876 -19.19 -1.84 -19.37
C SER A 876 -17.87 -1.60 -20.11
N LEU A 877 -16.91 -0.95 -19.44
CA LEU A 877 -15.53 -0.80 -19.90
C LEU A 877 -14.61 -1.60 -18.97
N LEU A 878 -14.14 -2.73 -19.48
CA LEU A 878 -13.28 -3.67 -18.76
C LEU A 878 -11.80 -3.42 -19.08
N ASN A 879 -10.89 -3.78 -18.18
CA ASN A 879 -9.45 -3.60 -18.33
C ASN A 879 -8.65 -4.75 -17.71
N ASP A 880 -7.37 -4.84 -18.08
CA ASP A 880 -6.41 -5.80 -17.53
C ASP A 880 -5.41 -5.22 -16.51
N CYS A 881 -5.24 -3.90 -16.43
CA CYS A 881 -4.24 -3.29 -15.55
C CYS A 881 -4.39 -1.79 -15.27
N LYS A 882 -5.54 -1.19 -15.57
CA LYS A 882 -5.80 0.25 -15.46
C LYS A 882 -6.85 0.51 -14.39
N TYR A 883 -6.48 1.30 -13.38
CA TYR A 883 -7.32 1.47 -12.19
C TYR A 883 -8.04 2.83 -12.16
N GLY A 884 -7.56 3.82 -12.91
CA GLY A 884 -8.13 5.15 -12.97
C GLY A 884 -9.27 5.27 -13.97
N TYR A 885 -10.46 5.64 -13.50
CA TYR A 885 -11.64 5.89 -14.31
C TYR A 885 -12.21 7.28 -14.06
N ASP A 886 -12.82 7.88 -15.09
CA ASP A 886 -13.75 8.99 -14.94
C ASP A 886 -15.01 8.72 -15.78
N VAL A 887 -16.15 8.53 -15.11
CA VAL A 887 -17.46 8.42 -15.77
C VAL A 887 -18.27 9.65 -15.41
N LYS A 888 -18.31 10.61 -16.33
CA LYS A 888 -19.08 11.84 -16.16
C LYS A 888 -20.03 12.02 -17.33
N GLU A 889 -21.24 12.43 -16.99
CA GLU A 889 -22.41 12.49 -17.85
C GLU A 889 -22.66 11.14 -18.54
N ARG A 890 -22.37 11.05 -19.83
CA ARG A 890 -22.52 9.84 -20.64
C ARG A 890 -21.20 9.42 -21.28
N ASN A 891 -20.07 9.82 -20.69
CA ASN A 891 -18.74 9.54 -21.19
C ASN A 891 -18.02 8.64 -20.19
N ILE A 892 -17.77 7.39 -20.59
CA ILE A 892 -16.93 6.46 -19.84
C ILE A 892 -15.50 6.66 -20.32
N ARG A 893 -14.60 7.04 -19.41
CA ARG A 893 -13.19 7.27 -19.74
C ARG A 893 -12.28 6.47 -18.80
N LEU A 894 -11.21 5.94 -19.36
CA LEU A 894 -10.19 5.17 -18.66
C LEU A 894 -8.83 5.86 -18.81
N SER A 895 -8.15 6.08 -17.69
CA SER A 895 -6.79 6.61 -17.63
C SER A 895 -5.80 5.52 -18.04
N LEU A 896 -4.99 5.78 -19.07
CA LEU A 896 -4.09 4.80 -19.67
C LEU A 896 -2.65 4.96 -19.18
N LEU A 897 -2.07 6.15 -19.35
CA LEU A 897 -0.66 6.43 -19.02
C LEU A 897 -0.52 7.85 -18.50
N ARG A 898 0.46 8.06 -17.62
CA ARG A 898 0.94 9.38 -17.20
C ARG A 898 2.44 9.49 -17.42
N SER A 899 3.00 10.69 -17.35
CA SER A 899 4.46 10.92 -17.38
C SER A 899 4.88 12.04 -16.43
N PRO A 900 4.65 11.88 -15.10
CA PRO A 900 5.17 12.81 -14.12
C PRO A 900 6.70 12.82 -14.15
N LYS A 901 7.31 13.83 -13.52
CA LYS A 901 8.76 14.02 -13.43
C LYS A 901 9.29 14.02 -12.01
N TRP A 902 8.41 14.06 -11.02
CA TRP A 902 8.79 13.94 -9.63
C TRP A 902 7.93 12.88 -8.91
N PRO A 903 8.54 11.96 -8.15
CA PRO A 903 9.95 11.92 -7.76
C PRO A 903 10.84 11.11 -8.72
N ASP A 904 10.26 10.47 -9.74
CA ASP A 904 10.97 9.74 -10.79
C ASP A 904 10.89 10.51 -12.13
N VAL A 905 12.04 10.93 -12.65
CA VAL A 905 12.14 11.68 -13.92
C VAL A 905 11.92 10.79 -15.15
N THR A 906 12.01 9.47 -14.99
CA THR A 906 11.83 8.46 -16.05
C THR A 906 10.47 7.77 -15.98
N ALA A 907 9.58 8.18 -15.06
CA ALA A 907 8.27 7.57 -14.83
C ALA A 907 7.50 7.32 -16.15
N ASP A 908 7.22 6.03 -16.40
CA ASP A 908 6.51 5.48 -17.55
C ASP A 908 7.11 5.79 -18.95
N ILE A 909 8.29 6.40 -19.08
CA ILE A 909 8.89 6.73 -20.39
C ILE A 909 9.56 5.49 -20.99
N HIS A 910 8.76 4.63 -21.60
CA HIS A 910 9.19 3.42 -22.29
C HIS A 910 8.01 2.83 -23.10
N GLU A 911 8.17 1.61 -23.62
CA GLU A 911 7.08 0.90 -24.27
C GLU A 911 6.10 0.28 -23.27
N HIS A 912 4.81 0.41 -23.54
CA HIS A 912 3.73 -0.16 -22.73
C HIS A 912 2.85 -1.08 -23.56
N GLU A 913 2.34 -2.13 -22.91
CA GLU A 913 1.31 -2.99 -23.48
C GLU A 913 0.19 -3.19 -22.48
N PHE A 914 -1.06 -3.02 -22.91
CA PHE A 914 -2.24 -3.20 -22.08
C PHE A 914 -3.49 -3.45 -22.93
N ALA A 915 -4.52 -3.97 -22.30
CA ALA A 915 -5.80 -4.25 -22.94
C ALA A 915 -6.98 -3.67 -22.16
N TYR A 916 -7.96 -3.20 -22.91
CA TYR A 916 -9.30 -2.90 -22.39
C TYR A 916 -10.34 -3.42 -23.36
N SER A 917 -11.57 -3.56 -22.90
CA SER A 917 -12.67 -4.09 -23.71
C SER A 917 -13.95 -3.31 -23.48
N LEU A 918 -14.64 -2.97 -24.57
CA LEU A 918 -15.97 -2.39 -24.51
C LEU A 918 -17.02 -3.51 -24.59
N TYR A 919 -17.98 -3.49 -23.67
CA TYR A 919 -19.05 -4.48 -23.59
C TYR A 919 -20.42 -3.80 -23.58
N PRO A 920 -21.00 -3.52 -24.76
CA PRO A 920 -22.40 -3.16 -24.88
C PRO A 920 -23.30 -4.36 -24.53
N HIS A 921 -24.28 -4.16 -23.66
CA HIS A 921 -25.10 -5.25 -23.13
C HIS A 921 -26.56 -4.83 -22.88
N GLN A 922 -27.45 -5.83 -22.79
CA GLN A 922 -28.85 -5.62 -22.42
C GLN A 922 -29.02 -5.71 -20.91
N GLY A 923 -29.90 -4.87 -20.36
CA GLY A 923 -30.11 -4.75 -18.92
C GLY A 923 -29.01 -3.93 -18.24
N ASP A 924 -28.74 -4.25 -16.97
CA ASP A 924 -27.62 -3.68 -16.22
C ASP A 924 -26.42 -4.65 -16.16
N TRP A 925 -25.33 -4.21 -15.51
CA TRP A 925 -24.11 -5.01 -15.35
C TRP A 925 -24.31 -6.36 -14.63
N ARG A 926 -25.38 -6.53 -13.84
CA ARG A 926 -25.71 -7.81 -13.18
C ARG A 926 -26.33 -8.76 -14.19
N ASN A 927 -27.31 -8.29 -14.95
CA ASN A 927 -27.92 -9.08 -16.03
C ASN A 927 -26.88 -9.49 -17.08
N ALA A 928 -25.94 -8.58 -17.37
CA ALA A 928 -24.88 -8.79 -18.36
C ALA A 928 -23.73 -9.68 -17.87
N LYS A 929 -23.72 -10.07 -16.58
CA LYS A 929 -22.63 -10.81 -15.93
C LYS A 929 -21.27 -10.12 -16.10
N THR A 930 -21.24 -8.79 -15.97
CA THR A 930 -20.02 -7.99 -16.13
C THR A 930 -18.92 -8.42 -15.15
N VAL A 931 -19.27 -8.84 -13.93
CA VAL A 931 -18.32 -9.42 -12.96
C VAL A 931 -17.59 -10.62 -13.56
N GLN A 932 -18.32 -11.57 -14.15
CA GLN A 932 -17.72 -12.75 -14.78
C GLN A 932 -16.84 -12.35 -15.97
N LYS A 933 -17.27 -11.40 -16.79
CA LYS A 933 -16.45 -10.87 -17.90
C LYS A 933 -15.17 -10.20 -17.44
N GLY A 934 -15.21 -9.48 -16.32
CA GLY A 934 -14.01 -8.90 -15.68
C GLY A 934 -13.01 -9.97 -15.28
N HIS A 935 -13.47 -11.05 -14.65
CA HIS A 935 -12.63 -12.20 -14.29
C HIS A 935 -12.10 -12.95 -15.51
N GLU A 936 -12.93 -13.17 -16.53
CA GLU A 936 -12.55 -13.88 -17.75
C GLU A 936 -11.41 -13.19 -18.51
N ILE A 937 -11.45 -11.87 -18.65
CA ILE A 937 -10.41 -11.08 -19.34
C ILE A 937 -9.08 -11.10 -18.59
N ASN A 938 -9.12 -11.20 -17.26
CA ASN A 938 -7.94 -11.16 -16.42
C ASN A 938 -7.37 -12.55 -16.08
N THR A 939 -8.07 -13.63 -16.42
CA THR A 939 -7.67 -15.00 -16.09
C THR A 939 -7.02 -15.69 -17.28
N ASN A 940 -5.69 -15.87 -17.19
CA ASN A 940 -4.92 -16.64 -18.17
C ASN A 940 -4.74 -18.10 -17.69
N ASP A 941 -5.70 -18.97 -18.04
CA ASP A 941 -5.61 -20.40 -17.71
C ASP A 941 -4.79 -21.19 -18.75
N PRO A 942 -3.93 -22.13 -18.33
CA PRO A 942 -3.06 -22.87 -19.22
C PRO A 942 -3.79 -23.71 -20.25
N VAL A 943 -3.16 -23.84 -21.41
CA VAL A 943 -3.46 -24.84 -22.45
C VAL A 943 -2.20 -25.67 -22.62
N VAL A 944 -2.28 -26.96 -22.31
CA VAL A 944 -1.11 -27.83 -22.16
C VAL A 944 -1.13 -28.90 -23.21
N LYS A 945 -0.10 -28.94 -24.07
CA LYS A 945 0.18 -30.09 -24.93
C LYS A 945 0.73 -31.23 -24.06
N ILE A 946 0.20 -32.44 -24.25
CA ILE A 946 0.67 -33.64 -23.55
C ILE A 946 0.76 -34.82 -24.52
N ASP A 947 1.53 -35.85 -24.17
CA ASP A 947 1.55 -37.10 -24.92
C ASP A 947 0.26 -37.90 -24.69
N GLN A 948 -0.10 -38.76 -25.63
CA GLN A 948 -1.21 -39.69 -25.41
C GLN A 948 -0.83 -40.73 -24.35
N HIS A 949 -1.67 -40.86 -23.33
CA HIS A 949 -1.55 -41.90 -22.34
C HIS A 949 -2.90 -42.19 -21.70
N LYS A 950 -3.03 -43.38 -21.13
CA LYS A 950 -4.14 -43.69 -20.24
C LYS A 950 -3.94 -42.99 -18.90
N GLY A 951 -5.02 -42.47 -18.32
CA GLY A 951 -5.03 -41.80 -17.02
C GLY A 951 -6.11 -42.34 -16.09
N ASN A 952 -6.16 -41.82 -14.86
CA ASN A 952 -7.16 -42.16 -13.85
C ASN A 952 -8.30 -41.12 -13.78
N LEU A 953 -8.11 -39.95 -14.38
CA LEU A 953 -9.13 -38.91 -14.48
C LEU A 953 -9.72 -38.89 -15.89
N ASP A 954 -11.01 -38.57 -15.99
CA ASP A 954 -11.70 -38.49 -17.27
C ASP A 954 -11.16 -37.35 -18.17
N PRO A 955 -11.32 -37.42 -19.49
CA PRO A 955 -10.83 -36.37 -20.41
C PRO A 955 -11.45 -34.98 -20.19
N ALA A 956 -12.57 -34.88 -19.46
CA ALA A 956 -13.14 -33.62 -19.04
C ALA A 956 -13.77 -33.78 -17.66
N ALA A 957 -13.39 -32.93 -16.70
CA ALA A 957 -13.86 -33.03 -15.33
C ALA A 957 -13.82 -31.68 -14.62
N SER A 958 -14.64 -31.56 -13.58
CA SER A 958 -14.61 -30.46 -12.61
C SER A 958 -14.25 -30.98 -11.22
N PHE A 959 -13.30 -30.33 -10.54
CA PHE A 959 -12.91 -30.70 -9.17
C PHE A 959 -13.88 -30.15 -8.11
N VAL A 960 -14.66 -29.13 -8.46
CA VAL A 960 -15.63 -28.47 -7.59
C VAL A 960 -16.85 -28.10 -8.42
N GLU A 961 -17.98 -28.75 -8.16
CA GLU A 961 -19.27 -28.32 -8.69
C GLU A 961 -19.74 -27.11 -7.87
N PHE A 962 -19.71 -25.94 -8.49
CA PHE A 962 -20.12 -24.67 -7.89
C PHE A 962 -21.32 -24.09 -8.66
N GLN A 963 -22.34 -23.62 -7.95
CA GLN A 963 -23.51 -23.00 -8.56
C GLN A 963 -23.90 -21.75 -7.79
N SER A 964 -23.89 -20.61 -8.48
CA SER A 964 -24.42 -19.36 -7.97
C SER A 964 -24.68 -18.38 -9.12
N ASP A 965 -25.66 -17.49 -8.93
CA ASP A 965 -25.92 -16.41 -9.88
C ASP A 965 -24.91 -15.26 -9.75
N SER A 966 -24.43 -14.96 -8.54
CA SER A 966 -23.59 -13.77 -8.26
C SER A 966 -22.46 -13.98 -7.24
N VAL A 967 -22.37 -15.15 -6.59
CA VAL A 967 -21.27 -15.45 -5.66
C VAL A 967 -20.07 -15.94 -6.47
N VAL A 968 -18.88 -15.43 -6.13
CA VAL A 968 -17.61 -15.84 -6.72
C VAL A 968 -16.82 -16.64 -5.68
N LEU A 969 -16.39 -17.85 -6.05
CA LEU A 969 -15.36 -18.59 -5.32
C LEU A 969 -13.99 -18.03 -5.75
N GLU A 970 -13.47 -17.13 -4.93
CA GLU A 970 -12.27 -16.34 -5.24
C GLU A 970 -10.99 -17.13 -5.03
N ALA A 971 -10.86 -17.81 -3.88
CA ALA A 971 -9.63 -18.46 -3.48
C ALA A 971 -9.86 -19.92 -3.08
N ILE A 972 -8.97 -20.80 -3.54
CA ILE A 972 -8.80 -22.17 -3.05
C ILE A 972 -7.30 -22.35 -2.77
N LYS A 973 -6.94 -22.50 -1.50
CA LYS A 973 -5.52 -22.64 -1.08
C LYS A 973 -5.36 -23.70 0.00
N LEU A 974 -4.14 -24.13 0.27
CA LEU A 974 -3.83 -24.94 1.46
C LEU A 974 -4.18 -24.15 2.74
N ALA A 975 -4.78 -24.81 3.72
CA ALA A 975 -5.01 -24.23 5.04
C ALA A 975 -3.67 -23.96 5.76
N GLU A 976 -3.60 -22.91 6.59
CA GLU A 976 -2.38 -22.55 7.32
C GLU A 976 -1.94 -23.64 8.31
N ASN A 977 -2.91 -24.42 8.82
CA ASN A 977 -2.68 -25.60 9.66
C ASN A 977 -2.24 -26.85 8.86
N GLU A 978 -2.13 -26.74 7.54
CA GLU A 978 -1.71 -27.78 6.59
C GLU A 978 -2.66 -28.99 6.51
N GLN A 979 -3.86 -28.87 7.08
CA GLN A 979 -4.85 -29.95 7.09
C GLN A 979 -6.02 -29.59 6.19
N GLY A 980 -5.96 -29.97 4.92
CA GLY A 980 -7.01 -29.65 3.95
C GLY A 980 -6.86 -28.27 3.32
N VAL A 981 -7.95 -27.74 2.76
CA VAL A 981 -7.95 -26.52 1.95
C VAL A 981 -8.90 -25.46 2.52
N VAL A 982 -8.63 -24.20 2.19
CA VAL A 982 -9.50 -23.07 2.47
C VAL A 982 -10.14 -22.62 1.16
N MET A 983 -11.46 -22.43 1.20
CA MET A 983 -12.27 -21.93 0.10
C MET A 983 -12.94 -20.61 0.51
N ARG A 984 -12.68 -19.53 -0.22
CA ARG A 984 -13.19 -18.18 0.10
C ARG A 984 -14.12 -17.68 -0.98
N LEU A 985 -15.30 -17.26 -0.55
CA LEU A 985 -16.38 -16.79 -1.39
C LEU A 985 -16.72 -15.35 -1.06
N TYR A 986 -17.20 -14.61 -2.05
CA TYR A 986 -17.86 -13.33 -1.82
C TYR A 986 -19.06 -13.18 -2.76
N GLU A 987 -20.12 -12.56 -2.27
CA GLU A 987 -21.23 -12.12 -3.11
C GLU A 987 -20.82 -10.81 -3.83
N ALA A 988 -20.91 -10.78 -5.16
CA ALA A 988 -20.30 -9.72 -5.96
C ALA A 988 -21.29 -8.63 -6.44
N GLU A 989 -22.60 -8.88 -6.38
CA GLU A 989 -23.62 -8.06 -7.03
C GLU A 989 -24.51 -7.25 -6.07
N GLY A 990 -24.38 -7.45 -4.76
CA GLY A 990 -25.19 -6.81 -3.72
C GLY A 990 -26.55 -7.48 -3.49
N ASN A 991 -26.66 -8.79 -3.77
CA ASN A 991 -27.90 -9.56 -3.66
C ASN A 991 -27.85 -10.58 -2.50
N GLU A 992 -29.01 -10.97 -1.97
CA GLU A 992 -29.08 -12.23 -1.20
C GLU A 992 -29.11 -13.39 -2.19
N THR A 993 -28.06 -14.21 -2.22
CA THR A 993 -27.85 -15.20 -3.28
C THR A 993 -27.61 -16.59 -2.70
N ALA A 994 -28.27 -17.60 -3.27
CA ALA A 994 -28.01 -19.00 -2.94
C ALA A 994 -26.69 -19.46 -3.57
N VAL A 995 -25.97 -20.29 -2.82
CA VAL A 995 -24.76 -20.97 -3.27
C VAL A 995 -24.88 -22.45 -2.98
N GLN A 996 -24.52 -23.26 -3.98
CA GLN A 996 -24.33 -24.69 -3.83
C GLN A 996 -22.90 -25.03 -4.22
N MET A 997 -22.19 -25.76 -3.37
CA MET A 997 -20.84 -26.24 -3.66
C MET A 997 -20.69 -27.69 -3.22
N LYS A 998 -20.25 -28.53 -4.17
CA LYS A 998 -20.02 -29.95 -3.96
C LYS A 998 -18.62 -30.33 -4.49
N LEU A 999 -17.87 -31.01 -3.64
CA LEU A 999 -16.54 -31.53 -3.96
C LEU A 999 -16.64 -32.95 -4.53
N GLN A 1000 -15.58 -33.40 -5.19
CA GLN A 1000 -15.46 -34.81 -5.56
C GLN A 1000 -15.15 -35.67 -4.32
N GLY A 1001 -15.99 -36.65 -4.04
CA GLY A 1001 -15.83 -37.51 -2.85
C GLY A 1001 -16.36 -36.89 -1.55
N GLU A 1002 -16.13 -37.59 -0.44
CA GLU A 1002 -16.61 -37.16 0.88
C GLU A 1002 -15.66 -36.13 1.52
N ALA A 1003 -16.20 -34.99 1.93
CA ALA A 1003 -15.46 -33.91 2.56
C ALA A 1003 -16.23 -33.34 3.76
N VAL A 1004 -15.49 -32.82 4.74
CA VAL A 1004 -16.01 -32.09 5.90
C VAL A 1004 -15.72 -30.61 5.69
N ILE A 1005 -16.77 -29.81 5.64
CA ILE A 1005 -16.74 -28.36 5.45
C ILE A 1005 -17.08 -27.68 6.78
N THR A 1006 -16.27 -26.72 7.21
CA THR A 1006 -16.51 -25.90 8.41
C THR A 1006 -16.30 -24.42 8.08
N GLU A 1007 -17.22 -23.55 8.47
CA GLU A 1007 -17.07 -22.11 8.28
C GLU A 1007 -15.97 -21.53 9.19
N THR A 1008 -15.11 -20.71 8.61
CA THR A 1008 -14.01 -20.03 9.28
C THR A 1008 -14.03 -18.51 9.02
N ASN A 1009 -13.32 -17.77 9.86
CA ASN A 1009 -13.03 -16.36 9.61
C ASN A 1009 -11.87 -16.20 8.61
N LEU A 1010 -11.45 -14.97 8.30
CA LEU A 1010 -10.39 -14.76 7.30
C LEU A 1010 -9.01 -15.24 7.76
N LEU A 1011 -8.82 -15.42 9.08
CA LEU A 1011 -7.65 -16.02 9.70
C LEU A 1011 -7.76 -17.55 9.84
N GLU A 1012 -8.75 -18.15 9.19
CA GLU A 1012 -8.95 -19.60 9.11
C GLU A 1012 -9.31 -20.27 10.44
N LYS A 1013 -9.81 -19.49 11.40
CA LYS A 1013 -10.31 -20.01 12.67
C LYS A 1013 -11.80 -20.31 12.56
N PRO A 1014 -12.29 -21.41 13.14
CA PRO A 1014 -13.71 -21.75 13.14
C PRO A 1014 -14.57 -20.60 13.66
N VAL A 1015 -15.67 -20.29 12.96
CA VAL A 1015 -16.67 -19.33 13.43
C VAL A 1015 -17.46 -19.98 14.57
N ALA A 1016 -17.78 -19.19 15.61
CA ALA A 1016 -18.55 -19.69 16.74
C ALA A 1016 -19.93 -20.19 16.29
N GLY A 1017 -20.27 -21.44 16.64
CA GLY A 1017 -21.53 -22.07 16.24
C GLY A 1017 -21.53 -22.65 14.82
N SER A 1018 -20.38 -22.67 14.12
CA SER A 1018 -20.27 -23.37 12.84
C SER A 1018 -20.47 -24.89 13.02
N GLU A 1019 -21.28 -25.47 12.14
CA GLU A 1019 -21.50 -26.91 12.06
C GLU A 1019 -20.66 -27.51 10.93
N GLN A 1020 -20.32 -28.80 11.06
CA GLN A 1020 -19.70 -29.56 10.00
C GLN A 1020 -20.74 -29.94 8.96
N MET A 1021 -20.40 -29.75 7.69
CA MET A 1021 -21.30 -30.01 6.56
C MET A 1021 -20.60 -30.89 5.53
N ASP A 1022 -21.34 -31.80 4.91
CA ASP A 1022 -20.81 -32.67 3.84
C ASP A 1022 -20.85 -31.97 2.46
N SER A 1023 -21.68 -30.94 2.32
CA SER A 1023 -21.81 -30.07 1.15
C SER A 1023 -22.24 -28.68 1.60
N LEU A 1024 -21.91 -27.64 0.81
CA LEU A 1024 -22.30 -26.28 1.14
C LEU A 1024 -23.58 -25.91 0.40
N GLU A 1025 -24.69 -25.80 1.12
CA GLU A 1025 -25.94 -25.20 0.63
C GLU A 1025 -26.33 -24.05 1.57
N ARG A 1026 -26.09 -22.80 1.17
CA ARG A 1026 -26.45 -21.63 1.98
C ARG A 1026 -26.84 -20.44 1.13
N LYS A 1027 -27.38 -19.42 1.79
CA LYS A 1027 -27.51 -18.09 1.20
C LYS A 1027 -26.44 -17.18 1.76
N LEU A 1028 -25.82 -16.39 0.88
CA LEU A 1028 -24.95 -15.27 1.26
C LEU A 1028 -25.78 -13.98 1.21
N LYS A 1029 -25.49 -13.06 2.13
CA LYS A 1029 -26.04 -11.70 2.13
C LYS A 1029 -25.35 -10.84 1.07
N PRO A 1030 -25.95 -9.68 0.70
CA PRO A 1030 -25.30 -8.69 -0.15
C PRO A 1030 -23.87 -8.40 0.27
N TYR A 1031 -22.92 -8.58 -0.65
CA TYR A 1031 -21.48 -8.36 -0.45
C TYR A 1031 -20.83 -9.15 0.71
N GLU A 1032 -21.47 -10.23 1.18
CA GLU A 1032 -20.91 -11.05 2.26
C GLU A 1032 -19.67 -11.81 1.80
N ILE A 1033 -18.59 -11.73 2.59
CA ILE A 1033 -17.39 -12.57 2.42
C ILE A 1033 -17.51 -13.77 3.35
N SER A 1034 -17.50 -14.99 2.81
CA SER A 1034 -17.56 -16.24 3.59
C SER A 1034 -16.31 -17.09 3.33
N THR A 1035 -15.79 -17.76 4.37
CA THR A 1035 -14.60 -18.62 4.26
C THR A 1035 -14.89 -19.98 4.86
N PHE A 1036 -14.42 -21.03 4.20
CA PHE A 1036 -14.65 -22.40 4.62
C PHE A 1036 -13.35 -23.17 4.64
N HIS A 1037 -13.13 -23.92 5.72
CA HIS A 1037 -12.13 -24.96 5.81
C HIS A 1037 -12.73 -26.28 5.33
N VAL A 1038 -12.02 -26.99 4.46
CA VAL A 1038 -12.47 -28.24 3.84
C VAL A 1038 -11.42 -29.32 4.02
N SER A 1039 -11.81 -30.47 4.56
CA SER A 1039 -10.92 -31.61 4.80
C SER A 1039 -11.55 -32.92 4.34
N LYS A 1040 -10.75 -33.96 4.06
CA LYS A 1040 -11.28 -35.30 3.75
C LYS A 1040 -11.89 -35.95 5.01
N VAL A 1041 -12.94 -36.74 4.83
CA VAL A 1041 -13.41 -37.64 5.90
C VAL A 1041 -12.28 -38.64 6.22
N LYS A 1042 -11.94 -38.74 7.50
CA LYS A 1042 -10.84 -39.60 7.99
C LYS A 1042 -11.20 -41.08 8.03
#